data_AF-A0A140D072-F1
#
_entry.id   AF-A0A140D072-F1
#
_cell.length_a   1.000
_cell.length_b   1.000
_cell.length_c   1.000
_cell.angle_alpha   90.00
_cell.angle_beta   90.00
_cell.angle_gamma   90.00
#
_symmetry.space_group_name_H-M   'P 1'
#
loop_
_entity.id
_entity.type
_entity.pdbx_description
1 polymer ?
#
loop_
_entity_poly.entity_id
_entity_poly.type
_entity_poly.pdbx_seq_one_letter_code
_entity_poly.pdbx_strand_id
1 'polypeptide(L)'
;MRWFITSCLLAADKQTGVEVETLVEQLGNPELGISRIREICQYNISVDAGFKKNFASFQSVILPFLALLIRHGVRGSVLEKQLNTIYSVVYSYIDSFFHDKIMKCLDELVRRNSLLDRNVDKDRLLKNDPDIFIPSTFGQPFLILARFLNELLCRIKEASVNDTLHKIVQRLQNASNAWKDSLLAERQSVSGSEDALVSDPEKRQYYFDILDVEMRRLNHVLFDGRRSLDAAKRKANKAEIPEIVLESRKMAKMNEFERLYDPPGELSKFGSRHDNDFLEISKISIIPTKDEILASREPSLPSCMLDRSDFLPDGIARLLDMQFRLLREDMLNPIRLGISRFLVDLDKNKSQVKKLREEGGRFRYDKGDISGDLNVYTNIRFVSINVHKYRGFISRVAFTPPKIRSAKDEKYRLQYWERSRKLMSGSLICVLWQNENSLNSNETNPTPTYSLYFGVVVEKNERLLSRFETEAMIDIHFIESSIYPIVLEDISMGRNHPARVKRFMVESTGVYFESYNHILKTLQSTNPSDVPFRQYLISPLESQYAQVATPLYTRAPRFHFDLSILLKNHGDSLFLNVQDETSRENVIKKLSTPNVSSLDETQSRALVDALSREIALIEGKIIQTKLNFLYLNLNRNSFNSRSPGNWKNVCRC
;
A
#
# COMPACT_ATOMS: atom_id res chain seq x y z
N MET A 1 12.84 -2.72 34.77
CA MET A 1 11.84 -2.97 33.70
C MET A 1 10.60 -2.10 33.85
N ARG A 2 9.88 -2.16 34.98
CA ARG A 2 8.64 -1.38 35.21
C ARG A 2 8.79 0.13 34.94
N TRP A 3 9.68 0.83 35.66
CA TRP A 3 9.92 2.27 35.45
C TRP A 3 10.39 2.64 34.04
N PHE A 4 11.13 1.75 33.38
CA PHE A 4 11.55 1.96 31.99
C PHE A 4 10.33 2.00 31.05
N ILE A 5 9.42 1.03 31.16
CA ILE A 5 8.21 0.97 30.33
C ILE A 5 7.25 2.12 30.68
N THR A 6 7.07 2.45 31.96
CA THR A 6 6.25 3.60 32.38
C THR A 6 6.80 4.91 31.78
N SER A 7 8.12 5.12 31.84
CA SER A 7 8.76 6.29 31.22
C SER A 7 8.56 6.33 29.71
N CYS A 8 8.67 5.19 29.02
CA CYS A 8 8.43 5.12 27.58
C CYS A 8 6.97 5.39 27.22
N LEU A 9 6.00 4.91 28.01
CA LEU A 9 4.58 5.18 27.80
C LEU A 9 4.25 6.66 28.03
N LEU A 10 4.82 7.29 29.07
CA LEU A 10 4.68 8.72 29.32
C LEU A 10 5.28 9.58 28.19
N ALA A 11 6.45 9.18 27.66
CA ALA A 11 7.06 9.83 26.51
C ALA A 11 6.22 9.67 25.24
N ALA A 12 5.64 8.48 25.02
CA ALA A 12 4.78 8.20 23.88
C ALA A 12 3.37 8.87 23.97
N ASP A 13 2.96 9.36 25.15
CA ASP A 13 1.68 10.08 25.34
C ASP A 13 1.79 11.58 25.08
N LYS A 14 3.00 12.14 25.06
CA LYS A 14 3.22 13.56 24.72
C LYS A 14 3.05 13.72 23.20
N GLN A 15 2.00 14.43 22.79
CA GLN A 15 1.51 14.55 21.40
C GLN A 15 2.41 15.39 20.47
N THR A 16 3.73 15.45 20.68
CA THR A 16 4.67 16.12 19.78
C THR A 16 5.39 15.06 18.94
N GLY A 17 5.29 15.14 17.61
CA GLY A 17 5.90 14.16 16.70
C GLY A 17 7.41 13.95 16.91
N VAL A 18 8.11 15.01 17.33
CA VAL A 18 9.56 15.01 17.59
C VAL A 18 9.94 14.15 18.81
N GLU A 19 9.13 14.13 19.87
CA GLU A 19 9.41 13.34 21.08
C GLU A 19 9.20 11.84 20.84
N VAL A 20 8.25 11.49 19.97
CA VAL A 20 7.99 10.10 19.59
C VAL A 20 9.07 9.58 18.64
N GLU A 21 9.55 10.40 17.72
CA GLU A 21 10.66 10.04 16.82
C GLU A 21 11.97 9.83 17.59
N THR A 22 12.28 10.72 18.53
CA THR A 22 13.44 10.55 19.43
C THR A 22 13.29 9.31 20.31
N LEU A 23 12.10 8.98 20.80
CA LEU A 23 11.85 7.72 21.50
C LEU A 23 12.13 6.49 20.62
N VAL A 24 11.66 6.48 19.36
CA VAL A 24 11.90 5.37 18.42
C VAL A 24 13.38 5.25 18.09
N GLU A 25 14.09 6.36 17.95
CA GLU A 25 15.54 6.38 17.74
C GLU A 25 16.30 5.78 18.93
N GLN A 26 15.94 6.17 20.16
CA GLN A 26 16.56 5.63 21.37
C GLN A 26 16.25 4.15 21.60
N LEU A 27 15.02 3.71 21.29
CA LEU A 27 14.63 2.29 21.36
C LEU A 27 15.33 1.45 20.28
N GLY A 28 15.56 2.02 19.10
CA GLY A 28 16.26 1.39 17.99
C GLY A 28 17.79 1.36 18.14
N ASN A 29 18.35 2.06 19.14
CA ASN A 29 19.78 2.08 19.39
C ASN A 29 20.29 0.68 19.80
N PRO A 30 21.27 0.10 19.09
CA PRO A 30 21.79 -1.25 19.37
C PRO A 30 22.34 -1.45 20.79
N GLU A 31 22.98 -0.43 21.36
CA GLU A 31 23.72 -0.56 22.63
C GLU A 31 22.81 -0.46 23.85
N LEU A 32 21.78 0.40 23.78
CA LEU A 32 20.91 0.70 24.92
C LEU A 32 19.50 0.12 24.73
N GLY A 33 18.76 0.60 23.73
CA GLY A 33 17.36 0.26 23.53
C GLY A 33 17.14 -1.21 23.19
N ILE A 34 17.84 -1.71 22.17
CA ILE A 34 17.72 -3.11 21.72
C ILE A 34 18.20 -4.08 22.81
N SER A 35 19.29 -3.75 23.51
CA SER A 35 19.78 -4.54 24.64
C SER A 35 18.72 -4.68 25.74
N ARG A 36 18.04 -3.58 26.08
CA ARG A 36 16.95 -3.58 27.07
C ARG A 36 15.72 -4.37 26.61
N ILE A 37 15.37 -4.31 25.32
CA ILE A 37 14.28 -5.12 24.75
C ILE A 37 14.61 -6.61 24.83
N ARG A 38 15.86 -6.98 24.51
CA ARG A 38 16.35 -8.35 24.63
C ARG A 38 16.26 -8.86 26.07
N GLU A 39 16.64 -8.03 27.04
CA GLU A 39 16.52 -8.33 28.48
C GLU A 39 15.07 -8.61 28.88
N ILE A 40 14.11 -7.81 28.38
CA ILE A 40 12.67 -7.99 28.65
C ILE A 40 12.17 -9.31 28.06
N CYS A 41 12.53 -9.65 26.81
CA CYS A 41 12.11 -10.89 26.17
C CYS A 41 12.67 -12.15 26.87
N GLN A 42 13.89 -12.07 27.41
CA GLN A 42 14.56 -13.18 28.09
C GLN A 42 14.12 -13.36 29.54
N TYR A 43 13.55 -12.33 30.18
CA TYR A 43 13.14 -12.37 31.58
C TYR A 43 12.05 -13.41 31.89
N ASN A 44 12.00 -13.88 33.14
CA ASN A 44 10.93 -14.77 33.59
C ASN A 44 9.65 -13.99 33.86
N ILE A 45 8.51 -14.50 33.38
CA ILE A 45 7.22 -13.80 33.43
C ILE A 45 6.28 -14.59 34.35
N SER A 46 5.51 -13.89 35.18
CA SER A 46 4.46 -14.48 36.01
C SER A 46 3.24 -13.57 36.10
N VAL A 47 2.07 -14.18 36.26
CA VAL A 47 0.79 -13.50 36.54
C VAL A 47 0.74 -13.01 37.99
N ASP A 48 1.38 -13.74 38.91
CA ASP A 48 1.46 -13.44 40.35
C ASP A 48 2.88 -13.02 40.74
N ALA A 49 3.45 -12.02 40.06
CA ALA A 49 4.84 -11.61 40.29
C ALA A 49 5.01 -10.80 41.60
N GLY A 50 3.97 -10.08 42.02
CA GLY A 50 4.02 -9.15 43.15
C GLY A 50 5.17 -8.15 43.05
N PHE A 51 5.93 -7.99 44.15
CA PHE A 51 7.17 -7.19 44.20
C PHE A 51 8.45 -8.03 44.07
N LYS A 52 8.35 -9.32 43.70
CA LYS A 52 9.53 -10.20 43.60
C LYS A 52 10.40 -9.76 42.43
N LYS A 53 11.69 -9.54 42.68
CA LYS A 53 12.64 -9.14 41.62
C LYS A 53 12.83 -10.21 40.55
N ASN A 54 12.62 -11.49 40.86
CA ASN A 54 12.90 -12.62 39.95
C ASN A 54 11.88 -12.79 38.82
N PHE A 55 10.71 -12.15 38.89
CA PHE A 55 9.65 -12.27 37.90
C PHE A 55 9.18 -10.90 37.41
N ALA A 56 9.00 -10.76 36.10
CA ALA A 56 8.28 -9.64 35.50
C ALA A 56 6.78 -9.93 35.55
N SER A 57 5.99 -8.94 35.99
CA SER A 57 4.53 -9.02 35.97
C SER A 57 4.02 -8.98 34.53
N PHE A 58 3.21 -9.97 34.17
CA PHE A 58 2.57 -10.01 32.86
C PHE A 58 1.69 -8.76 32.62
N GLN A 59 0.88 -8.40 33.61
CA GLN A 59 -0.12 -7.33 33.51
C GLN A 59 0.50 -5.93 33.48
N SER A 60 1.53 -5.67 34.29
CA SER A 60 2.08 -4.32 34.51
C SER A 60 3.42 -4.05 33.81
N VAL A 61 4.02 -5.05 33.17
CA VAL A 61 5.29 -4.92 32.45
C VAL A 61 5.14 -5.39 31.01
N ILE A 62 4.67 -6.62 30.79
CA ILE A 62 4.64 -7.21 29.44
C ILE A 62 3.53 -6.63 28.56
N LEU A 63 2.30 -6.56 29.06
CA LEU A 63 1.20 -5.92 28.33
C LEU A 63 1.49 -4.46 27.98
N PRO A 64 1.95 -3.59 28.91
CA PRO A 64 2.29 -2.21 28.57
C PRO A 64 3.49 -2.10 27.62
N PHE A 65 4.46 -3.02 27.66
CA PHE A 65 5.53 -3.09 26.66
C PHE A 65 4.98 -3.38 25.26
N LEU A 66 4.09 -4.36 25.10
CA LEU A 66 3.45 -4.62 23.81
C LEU A 66 2.53 -3.46 23.38
N ALA A 67 1.82 -2.86 24.33
CA ALA A 67 0.98 -1.69 24.11
C ALA A 67 1.78 -0.50 23.59
N LEU A 68 3.01 -0.29 24.07
CA LEU A 68 3.91 0.76 23.58
C LEU A 68 4.22 0.58 22.09
N LEU A 69 4.50 -0.65 21.65
CA LEU A 69 4.88 -0.94 20.26
C LEU A 69 3.72 -0.77 19.28
N ILE A 70 2.47 -0.97 19.72
CA ILE A 70 1.26 -0.78 18.89
C ILE A 70 0.72 0.67 18.89
N ARG A 71 1.28 1.58 19.70
CA ARG A 71 0.79 2.97 19.75
C ARG A 71 0.94 3.65 18.40
N HIS A 72 -0.07 4.43 18.01
CA HIS A 72 -0.12 5.11 16.71
C HIS A 72 1.13 5.95 16.42
N GLY A 73 1.64 6.67 17.43
CA GLY A 73 2.86 7.46 17.28
C GLY A 73 4.11 6.63 16.95
N VAL A 74 4.26 5.47 17.59
CA VAL A 74 5.41 4.56 17.37
C VAL A 74 5.23 3.83 16.03
N ARG A 75 4.02 3.32 15.77
CA ARG A 75 3.66 2.62 14.53
C ARG A 75 3.85 3.49 13.28
N GLY A 76 3.41 4.75 13.36
CA GLY A 76 3.44 5.71 12.25
C GLY A 76 4.72 6.55 12.15
N SER A 77 5.79 6.17 12.86
CA SER A 77 7.06 6.89 12.80
C SER A 77 7.74 6.71 11.43
N VAL A 78 8.37 7.78 10.94
CA VAL A 78 9.12 7.81 9.68
C VAL A 78 10.41 6.97 9.74
N LEU A 79 10.87 6.60 10.94
CA LEU A 79 12.08 5.81 11.20
C LEU A 79 11.86 4.30 11.01
N GLU A 80 11.49 3.87 9.80
CA GLU A 80 11.15 2.47 9.50
C GLU A 80 12.30 1.50 9.77
N LYS A 81 13.56 1.89 9.55
CA LYS A 81 14.72 1.03 9.77
C LYS A 81 14.86 0.62 11.24
N GLN A 82 14.69 1.57 12.15
CA GLN A 82 14.78 1.38 13.59
C GLN A 82 13.61 0.51 14.08
N LEU A 83 12.39 0.79 13.60
CA LEU A 83 11.22 -0.03 13.91
C LEU A 83 11.38 -1.48 13.43
N ASN A 84 11.81 -1.69 12.18
CA ASN A 84 12.02 -3.03 11.65
C ASN A 84 13.09 -3.79 12.45
N THR A 85 14.11 -3.10 12.96
CA THR A 85 15.11 -3.69 13.86
C THR A 85 14.48 -4.14 15.19
N ILE A 86 13.66 -3.29 15.82
CA ILE A 86 12.95 -3.60 17.06
C ILE A 86 12.03 -4.83 16.87
N TYR A 87 11.19 -4.81 15.84
CA TYR A 87 10.26 -5.91 15.56
C TYR A 87 10.99 -7.22 15.19
N SER A 88 12.11 -7.15 14.47
CA SER A 88 12.94 -8.32 14.15
C SER A 88 13.56 -8.94 15.41
N VAL A 89 14.00 -8.12 16.37
CA VAL A 89 14.51 -8.61 17.65
C VAL A 89 13.41 -9.31 18.42
N VAL A 90 12.22 -8.72 18.54
CA VAL A 90 11.09 -9.37 19.23
C VAL A 90 10.68 -10.67 18.52
N TYR A 91 10.68 -10.69 17.19
CA TYR A 91 10.39 -11.88 16.39
C TYR A 91 11.40 -13.01 16.62
N SER A 92 12.69 -12.70 16.80
CA SER A 92 13.70 -13.72 17.09
C SER A 92 13.46 -14.48 18.41
N TYR A 93 12.63 -13.93 19.31
CA TYR A 93 12.23 -14.56 20.57
C TYR A 93 10.81 -15.13 20.53
N ILE A 94 10.14 -15.21 19.37
CA ILE A 94 8.72 -15.61 19.28
C ILE A 94 8.41 -16.96 19.96
N ASP A 95 9.28 -17.95 19.83
CA ASP A 95 9.12 -19.26 20.48
C ASP A 95 9.23 -19.15 22.02
N SER A 96 10.38 -18.67 22.51
CA SER A 96 10.66 -18.61 23.95
C SER A 96 9.84 -17.58 24.72
N PHE A 97 9.44 -16.47 24.07
CA PHE A 97 8.76 -15.35 24.72
C PHE A 97 7.25 -15.43 24.51
N PHE A 98 6.76 -15.54 23.26
CA PHE A 98 5.33 -15.58 22.99
C PHE A 98 4.72 -16.95 23.26
N HIS A 99 5.23 -18.00 22.59
CA HIS A 99 4.64 -19.33 22.70
C HIS A 99 4.77 -19.93 24.11
N ASP A 100 5.95 -19.79 24.74
CA ASP A 100 6.25 -20.47 26.00
C ASP A 100 5.89 -19.66 27.25
N LYS A 101 6.05 -18.34 27.25
CA LYS A 101 5.82 -17.51 28.45
C LYS A 101 4.48 -16.78 28.41
N ILE A 102 4.25 -15.97 27.37
CA ILE A 102 3.02 -15.14 27.25
C ILE A 102 1.78 -16.02 27.16
N MET A 103 1.74 -17.03 26.28
CA MET A 103 0.55 -17.88 26.14
C MET A 103 0.26 -18.68 27.43
N LYS A 104 1.27 -19.13 28.18
CA LYS A 104 1.06 -19.79 29.48
C LYS A 104 0.45 -18.83 30.51
N CYS A 105 0.89 -17.58 30.54
CA CYS A 105 0.31 -16.56 31.42
C CYS A 105 -1.14 -16.25 31.03
N LEU A 106 -1.43 -16.20 29.72
CA LEU A 106 -2.79 -15.99 29.22
C LEU A 106 -3.71 -17.16 29.57
N ASP A 107 -3.27 -18.40 29.39
CA ASP A 107 -4.06 -19.59 29.73
C ASP A 107 -4.36 -19.64 31.24
N GLU A 108 -3.39 -19.28 32.09
CA GLU A 108 -3.59 -19.23 33.54
C GLU A 108 -4.56 -18.11 33.95
N LEU A 109 -4.54 -16.99 33.25
CA LEU A 109 -5.52 -15.91 33.43
C LEU A 109 -6.93 -16.35 33.03
N VAL A 110 -7.10 -16.99 31.87
CA VAL A 110 -8.38 -17.51 31.38
C VAL A 110 -8.94 -18.58 32.32
N ARG A 111 -8.10 -19.51 32.79
CA ARG A 111 -8.50 -20.55 33.75
C ARG A 111 -9.03 -19.97 35.06
N ARG A 112 -8.52 -18.80 35.48
CA ARG A 112 -8.90 -18.12 36.72
C ARG A 112 -10.04 -17.12 36.55
N ASN A 113 -10.38 -16.76 35.31
CA ASN A 113 -11.29 -15.67 34.96
C ASN A 113 -11.05 -14.39 35.78
N SER A 114 -9.79 -14.03 36.03
CA SER A 114 -9.42 -12.90 36.90
C SER A 114 -8.08 -12.30 36.51
N LEU A 115 -8.00 -10.96 36.53
CA LEU A 115 -6.77 -10.19 36.26
C LEU A 115 -5.91 -9.93 37.50
N LEU A 116 -6.42 -10.20 38.70
CA LEU A 116 -5.79 -9.79 39.95
C LEU A 116 -4.51 -10.59 40.22
N ASP A 117 -3.45 -9.88 40.64
CA ASP A 117 -2.25 -10.50 41.20
C ASP A 117 -2.57 -10.95 42.63
N ARG A 118 -2.49 -12.25 42.91
CA ARG A 118 -2.81 -12.79 44.25
C ARG A 118 -1.79 -12.39 45.32
N ASN A 119 -0.60 -11.97 44.92
CA ASN A 119 0.50 -11.64 45.84
C ASN A 119 0.52 -10.16 46.23
N VAL A 120 -0.16 -9.27 45.48
CA VAL A 120 -0.19 -7.82 45.77
C VAL A 120 -1.51 -7.19 45.32
N ASP A 121 -2.09 -6.39 46.21
CA ASP A 121 -3.33 -5.63 45.96
C ASP A 121 -3.11 -4.39 45.06
N LYS A 122 -4.14 -4.01 44.28
CA LYS A 122 -4.12 -2.88 43.32
C LYS A 122 -3.70 -1.56 43.99
N ASP A 123 -4.25 -1.28 45.18
CA ASP A 123 -3.99 -0.04 45.91
C ASP A 123 -2.54 0.07 46.41
N ARG A 124 -1.91 -1.07 46.69
CA ARG A 124 -0.49 -1.13 47.08
C ARG A 124 0.44 -0.94 45.88
N LEU A 125 0.03 -1.36 44.69
CA LEU A 125 0.78 -1.09 43.45
C LEU A 125 0.75 0.40 43.09
N LEU A 126 -0.44 1.02 43.14
CA LEU A 126 -0.62 2.44 42.83
C LEU A 126 0.09 3.37 43.81
N LYS A 127 0.21 2.99 45.10
CA LYS A 127 1.00 3.74 46.08
C LYS A 127 2.51 3.73 45.80
N ASN A 128 3.03 2.68 45.18
CA ASN A 128 4.46 2.55 44.89
C ASN A 128 4.82 3.15 43.53
N ASP A 129 3.90 3.10 42.56
CA ASP A 129 4.07 3.68 41.23
C ASP A 129 2.72 4.24 40.76
N PRO A 130 2.50 5.57 40.86
CA PRO A 130 1.21 6.17 40.55
C PRO A 130 0.87 6.14 39.06
N ASP A 131 1.88 6.02 38.18
CA ASP A 131 1.71 6.01 36.72
C ASP A 131 1.70 4.59 36.14
N ILE A 132 1.60 3.56 37.00
CA ILE A 132 1.61 2.17 36.57
C ILE A 132 0.42 1.83 35.67
N PHE A 133 0.71 1.16 34.55
CA PHE A 133 -0.32 0.59 33.70
C PHE A 133 -0.89 -0.67 34.35
N ILE A 134 -2.19 -0.65 34.64
CA ILE A 134 -2.95 -1.81 35.11
C ILE A 134 -4.11 -2.01 34.14
N PRO A 135 -4.28 -3.21 33.57
CA PRO A 135 -5.40 -3.49 32.69
C PRO A 135 -6.73 -3.24 33.41
N SER A 136 -7.60 -2.44 32.79
CA SER A 136 -8.89 -2.07 33.37
C SER A 136 -10.00 -3.09 33.09
N THR A 137 -9.82 -3.94 32.07
CA THR A 137 -10.79 -4.97 31.69
C THR A 137 -10.09 -6.27 31.31
N PHE A 138 -10.72 -7.41 31.56
CA PHE A 138 -10.14 -8.73 31.25
C PHE A 138 -9.94 -8.97 29.76
N GLY A 139 -10.62 -8.20 28.91
CA GLY A 139 -10.46 -8.25 27.46
C GLY A 139 -9.14 -7.66 26.94
N GLN A 140 -8.53 -6.69 27.63
CA GLN A 140 -7.37 -5.92 27.11
C GLN A 140 -6.16 -6.78 26.69
N PRO A 141 -5.76 -7.83 27.43
CA PRO A 141 -4.69 -8.73 27.01
C PRO A 141 -4.91 -9.31 25.60
N PHE A 142 -6.13 -9.74 25.28
CA PHE A 142 -6.45 -10.33 23.97
C PHE A 142 -6.27 -9.31 22.84
N LEU A 143 -6.76 -8.08 23.04
CA LEU A 143 -6.70 -7.03 22.02
C LEU A 143 -5.27 -6.53 21.79
N ILE A 144 -4.49 -6.33 22.86
CA ILE A 144 -3.08 -5.94 22.77
C ILE A 144 -2.28 -7.01 22.02
N LEU A 145 -2.49 -8.29 22.36
CA LEU A 145 -1.82 -9.40 21.69
C LEU A 145 -2.23 -9.49 20.21
N ALA A 146 -3.53 -9.41 19.92
CA ALA A 146 -4.01 -9.51 18.54
C ALA A 146 -3.46 -8.37 17.66
N ARG A 147 -3.51 -7.12 18.14
CA ARG A 147 -2.98 -5.95 17.43
C ARG A 147 -1.46 -6.03 17.24
N PHE A 148 -0.73 -6.47 18.27
CA PHE A 148 0.72 -6.63 18.17
C PHE A 148 1.10 -7.68 17.12
N LEU A 149 0.42 -8.83 17.11
CA LEU A 149 0.66 -9.87 16.11
C LEU A 149 0.30 -9.40 14.69
N ASN A 150 -0.76 -8.60 14.54
CA ASN A 150 -1.13 -8.00 13.24
C ASN A 150 0.00 -7.08 12.75
N GLU A 151 0.52 -6.22 13.63
CA GLU A 151 1.60 -5.30 13.29
C GLU A 151 2.91 -6.04 12.98
N LEU A 152 3.21 -7.11 13.72
CA LEU A 152 4.37 -7.98 13.47
C LEU A 152 4.28 -8.62 12.07
N LEU A 153 3.11 -9.16 11.71
CA LEU A 153 2.85 -9.77 10.40
C LEU A 153 2.91 -8.77 9.26
N CYS A 154 2.46 -7.52 9.47
CA CYS A 154 2.57 -6.46 8.47
C CYS A 154 4.04 -6.12 8.14
N ARG A 155 4.94 -6.19 9.13
CA ARG A 155 6.36 -5.82 8.97
C ARG A 155 7.25 -6.97 8.52
N ILE A 156 6.97 -8.19 8.97
CA ILE A 156 7.80 -9.37 8.70
C ILE A 156 6.99 -10.36 7.86
N LYS A 157 7.13 -10.29 6.53
CA LYS A 157 6.37 -11.15 5.60
C LYS A 157 6.62 -12.64 5.84
N GLU A 158 7.85 -13.02 6.22
CA GLU A 158 8.25 -14.40 6.54
C GLU A 158 7.52 -14.98 7.75
N ALA A 159 7.04 -14.12 8.67
CA ALA A 159 6.31 -14.54 9.85
C ALA A 159 4.98 -15.21 9.49
N SER A 160 4.37 -14.84 8.36
CA SER A 160 3.12 -15.44 7.87
C SER A 160 3.22 -16.93 7.56
N VAL A 161 4.42 -17.48 7.39
CA VAL A 161 4.67 -18.89 7.07
C VAL A 161 5.12 -19.70 8.29
N ASN A 162 5.52 -19.03 9.38
CA ASN A 162 6.09 -19.68 10.57
C ASN A 162 5.03 -20.50 11.34
N ASP A 163 5.29 -21.80 11.55
CA ASP A 163 4.38 -22.71 12.24
C ASP A 163 4.14 -22.38 13.71
N THR A 164 5.13 -21.85 14.43
CA THR A 164 4.95 -21.43 15.83
C THR A 164 3.94 -20.28 15.91
N LEU A 165 4.00 -19.33 14.98
CA LEU A 165 3.08 -18.20 14.96
C LEU A 165 1.63 -18.64 14.72
N HIS A 166 1.42 -19.62 13.85
CA HIS A 166 0.11 -20.24 13.66
C HIS A 166 -0.41 -20.89 14.95
N LYS A 167 0.45 -21.62 15.67
CA LYS A 167 0.09 -22.21 16.97
C LYS A 167 -0.25 -21.14 18.01
N ILE A 168 0.49 -20.03 18.04
CA ILE A 168 0.22 -18.90 18.94
C ILE A 168 -1.14 -18.28 18.63
N VAL A 169 -1.43 -17.97 17.35
CA VAL A 169 -2.72 -17.37 16.97
C VAL A 169 -3.88 -18.33 17.24
N GLN A 170 -3.71 -19.63 16.97
CA GLN A 170 -4.73 -20.64 17.30
C GLN A 170 -4.97 -20.73 18.81
N ARG A 171 -3.93 -20.72 19.64
CA ARG A 171 -4.07 -20.70 21.11
C ARG A 171 -4.75 -19.42 21.59
N LEU A 172 -4.38 -18.26 21.04
CA LEU A 172 -5.01 -16.98 21.34
C LEU A 172 -6.50 -16.99 20.98
N GLN A 173 -6.87 -17.58 19.85
CA GLN A 173 -8.26 -17.71 19.42
C GLN A 173 -9.06 -18.65 20.34
N ASN A 174 -8.49 -19.80 20.70
CA ASN A 174 -9.12 -20.73 21.64
C ASN A 174 -9.31 -20.09 23.02
N ALA A 175 -8.29 -19.40 23.53
CA ALA A 175 -8.36 -18.69 24.80
C ALA A 175 -9.40 -17.55 24.77
N SER A 176 -9.46 -16.80 23.66
CA SER A 176 -10.46 -15.75 23.45
C SER A 176 -11.89 -16.33 23.43
N ASN A 177 -12.11 -17.44 22.73
CA ASN A 177 -13.42 -18.08 22.67
C ASN A 177 -13.84 -18.64 24.03
N ALA A 178 -12.94 -19.34 24.73
CA ALA A 178 -13.20 -19.85 26.07
C ALA A 178 -13.56 -18.73 27.06
N TRP A 179 -12.88 -17.58 26.97
CA TRP A 179 -13.23 -16.41 27.76
C TRP A 179 -14.62 -15.86 27.40
N LYS A 180 -14.93 -15.68 26.10
CA LYS A 180 -16.25 -15.22 25.65
C LYS A 180 -17.36 -16.14 26.15
N ASP A 181 -17.17 -17.45 26.06
CA ASP A 181 -18.13 -18.45 26.51
C ASP A 181 -18.32 -18.40 28.03
N SER A 182 -17.23 -18.29 28.80
CA SER A 182 -17.28 -18.12 30.26
C SER A 182 -18.06 -16.86 30.66
N LEU A 183 -17.82 -15.74 29.97
CA LEU A 183 -18.48 -14.46 30.24
C LEU A 183 -19.97 -14.47 29.85
N LEU A 184 -20.35 -15.28 28.85
CA LEU A 184 -21.75 -15.49 28.47
C LEU A 184 -22.46 -16.46 29.42
N ALA A 185 -21.74 -17.44 29.99
CA ALA A 185 -22.25 -18.39 30.97
C ALA A 185 -22.44 -17.80 32.38
N GLU A 186 -21.57 -16.89 32.82
CA GLU A 186 -21.64 -16.18 34.12
C GLU A 186 -22.84 -15.21 34.26
N ARG A 187 -23.72 -15.13 33.25
CA ARG A 187 -24.95 -14.31 33.23
C ARG A 187 -25.92 -14.52 34.41
N GLN A 188 -25.71 -15.50 35.29
CA GLN A 188 -26.65 -15.84 36.36
C GLN A 188 -26.23 -15.41 37.78
N SER A 189 -25.01 -14.96 38.02
CA SER A 189 -24.63 -14.50 39.36
C SER A 189 -23.40 -13.58 39.34
N VAL A 190 -23.60 -12.28 39.49
CA VAL A 190 -22.77 -11.36 40.31
C VAL A 190 -23.17 -9.92 39.93
N SER A 191 -24.02 -9.33 40.75
CA SER A 191 -24.15 -7.88 40.89
C SER A 191 -22.93 -7.38 41.67
N GLY A 192 -22.04 -6.61 41.02
CA GLY A 192 -20.93 -5.93 41.71
C GLY A 192 -19.51 -6.07 41.12
N SER A 193 -19.34 -6.53 39.88
CA SER A 193 -18.01 -6.55 39.23
C SER A 193 -17.57 -5.15 38.80
N GLU A 194 -16.32 -4.76 39.10
CA GLU A 194 -15.69 -3.51 38.63
C GLU A 194 -15.44 -3.48 37.12
N ASP A 195 -15.51 -4.63 36.42
CA ASP A 195 -15.22 -4.71 34.99
C ASP A 195 -16.38 -4.16 34.15
N ALA A 196 -16.11 -3.11 33.38
CA ALA A 196 -17.07 -2.48 32.47
C ALA A 196 -17.63 -3.43 31.42
N LEU A 197 -16.91 -4.49 31.04
CA LEU A 197 -17.37 -5.51 30.09
C LEU A 197 -18.37 -6.48 30.75
N VAL A 198 -18.31 -6.68 32.06
CA VAL A 198 -19.28 -7.49 32.82
C VAL A 198 -20.55 -6.68 33.08
N SER A 199 -20.41 -5.39 33.38
CA SER A 199 -21.52 -4.53 33.78
C SER A 199 -22.36 -3.98 32.63
N ASP A 200 -21.81 -3.81 31.42
CA ASP A 200 -22.49 -3.16 30.29
C ASP A 200 -22.52 -4.08 29.04
N PRO A 201 -23.71 -4.57 28.62
CA PRO A 201 -23.83 -5.51 27.50
C PRO A 201 -23.53 -4.88 26.13
N GLU A 202 -23.79 -3.58 25.95
CA GLU A 202 -23.51 -2.90 24.68
C GLU A 202 -22.00 -2.71 24.51
N LYS A 203 -21.30 -2.28 25.56
CA LYS A 203 -19.82 -2.19 25.56
C LYS A 203 -19.17 -3.54 25.32
N ARG A 204 -19.74 -4.60 25.89
CA ARG A 204 -19.27 -5.98 25.68
C ARG A 204 -19.38 -6.38 24.21
N GLN A 205 -20.54 -6.18 23.60
CA GLN A 205 -20.75 -6.55 22.19
C GLN A 205 -19.82 -5.77 21.27
N TYR A 206 -19.70 -4.45 21.47
CA TYR A 206 -18.78 -3.62 20.70
C TYR A 206 -17.31 -4.06 20.85
N TYR A 207 -16.91 -4.43 22.06
CA TYR A 207 -15.56 -4.96 22.32
C TYR A 207 -15.31 -6.27 21.57
N PHE A 208 -16.29 -7.18 21.59
CA PHE A 208 -16.21 -8.44 20.84
C PHE A 208 -16.11 -8.21 19.34
N ASP A 209 -16.90 -7.30 18.79
CA ASP A 209 -16.84 -6.91 17.38
C ASP A 209 -15.43 -6.43 16.98
N ILE A 210 -14.79 -5.57 17.79
CA ILE A 210 -13.42 -5.09 17.55
C ILE A 210 -12.43 -6.26 17.58
N LEU A 211 -12.50 -7.09 18.62
CA LEU A 211 -11.58 -8.23 18.77
C LEU A 211 -11.73 -9.20 17.60
N ASP A 212 -12.95 -9.46 17.14
CA ASP A 212 -13.23 -10.35 16.02
C ASP A 212 -12.75 -9.77 14.68
N VAL A 213 -12.77 -8.45 14.50
CA VAL A 213 -12.14 -7.80 13.34
C VAL A 213 -10.63 -8.02 13.35
N GLU A 214 -9.96 -7.78 14.47
CA GLU A 214 -8.51 -7.96 14.59
C GLU A 214 -8.09 -9.43 14.42
N MET A 215 -8.85 -10.36 15.00
CA MET A 215 -8.61 -11.81 14.88
C MET A 215 -8.86 -12.33 13.47
N ARG A 216 -9.90 -11.84 12.77
CA ARG A 216 -10.12 -12.18 11.36
C ARG A 216 -8.97 -11.69 10.49
N ARG A 217 -8.47 -10.47 10.73
CA ARG A 217 -7.31 -9.93 10.01
C ARG A 217 -6.07 -10.81 10.19
N LEU A 218 -5.77 -11.22 11.43
CA LEU A 218 -4.67 -12.15 11.73
C LEU A 218 -4.78 -13.46 10.95
N ASN A 219 -5.94 -14.11 11.06
CA ASN A 219 -6.19 -15.39 10.41
C ASN A 219 -6.12 -15.28 8.88
N HIS A 220 -6.59 -14.19 8.30
CA HIS A 220 -6.46 -13.96 6.86
C HIS A 220 -5.00 -13.81 6.42
N VAL A 221 -4.18 -13.04 7.13
CA VAL A 221 -2.75 -12.87 6.78
C VAL A 221 -2.01 -14.20 6.85
N LEU A 222 -2.26 -15.01 7.89
CA LEU A 222 -1.66 -16.34 8.04
C LEU A 222 -2.13 -17.33 6.97
N PHE A 223 -3.44 -17.34 6.68
CA PHE A 223 -4.02 -18.23 5.68
C PHE A 223 -3.55 -17.87 4.26
N ASP A 224 -3.46 -16.58 3.92
CA ASP A 224 -2.93 -16.10 2.65
C ASP A 224 -1.44 -16.51 2.50
N GLY A 225 -0.64 -16.41 3.58
CA GLY A 225 0.75 -16.89 3.62
C GLY A 225 0.89 -18.40 3.38
N ARG A 226 0.10 -19.23 4.07
CA ARG A 226 0.08 -20.69 3.87
C ARG A 226 -0.42 -21.08 2.49
N ARG A 227 -1.46 -20.42 1.96
CA ARG A 227 -1.92 -20.68 0.59
C ARG A 227 -0.86 -20.37 -0.46
N SER A 228 -0.07 -19.32 -0.27
CA SER A 228 1.07 -19.02 -1.15
C SER A 228 2.10 -20.17 -1.12
N LEU A 229 2.41 -20.71 0.06
CA LEU A 229 3.29 -21.87 0.23
C LEU A 229 2.68 -23.17 -0.33
N ASP A 230 1.40 -23.41 -0.10
CA ASP A 230 0.69 -24.61 -0.55
C ASP A 230 0.42 -24.58 -2.05
N ALA A 231 0.20 -23.40 -2.65
CA ALA A 231 0.19 -23.23 -4.11
C ALA A 231 1.57 -23.56 -4.70
N ALA A 232 2.66 -23.22 -4.00
CA ALA A 232 4.01 -23.63 -4.38
C ALA A 232 4.27 -25.15 -4.19
N LYS A 233 3.56 -25.83 -3.26
CA LYS A 233 3.70 -27.29 -2.99
C LYS A 233 2.75 -28.18 -3.80
N ARG A 234 1.51 -27.74 -4.07
CA ARG A 234 0.52 -28.44 -4.94
C ARG A 234 0.99 -28.55 -6.39
N LYS A 235 2.11 -27.90 -6.72
CA LYS A 235 2.93 -28.07 -7.92
C LYS A 235 3.44 -29.51 -8.15
N ALA A 236 3.35 -30.42 -7.16
CA ALA A 236 3.90 -31.78 -7.28
C ALA A 236 2.89 -32.89 -7.63
N ASN A 237 1.58 -32.71 -7.49
CA ASN A 237 0.58 -33.74 -7.82
C ASN A 237 -0.74 -33.11 -8.23
N LYS A 238 -1.10 -33.20 -9.52
CA LYS A 238 -2.45 -32.93 -10.00
C LYS A 238 -2.89 -34.08 -10.92
N ALA A 239 -3.87 -34.84 -10.45
CA ALA A 239 -4.76 -35.65 -11.28
C ALA A 239 -6.18 -35.07 -11.12
N GLU A 240 -6.90 -34.99 -12.23
CA GLU A 240 -8.19 -34.31 -12.42
C GLU A 240 -9.38 -35.17 -11.99
N ILE A 241 -10.49 -34.52 -11.57
CA ILE A 241 -11.84 -35.11 -11.55
C ILE A 241 -12.84 -34.07 -12.12
N PRO A 242 -13.77 -34.48 -13.01
CA PRO A 242 -14.72 -33.59 -13.69
C PRO A 242 -16.16 -33.66 -13.12
N GLU A 243 -17.00 -32.64 -13.42
CA GLU A 243 -18.47 -32.63 -13.67
C GLU A 243 -19.11 -31.30 -13.18
N ILE A 244 -20.21 -30.71 -13.71
CA ILE A 244 -20.99 -30.79 -14.97
C ILE A 244 -21.81 -29.48 -15.08
N VAL A 245 -21.88 -28.96 -16.31
CA VAL A 245 -22.93 -28.20 -17.03
C VAL A 245 -23.65 -27.01 -16.38
N LEU A 246 -23.28 -25.80 -16.85
CA LEU A 246 -24.20 -24.80 -17.43
C LEU A 246 -23.38 -23.85 -18.36
N GLU A 247 -23.99 -23.29 -19.42
CA GLU A 247 -23.46 -22.19 -20.28
C GLU A 247 -22.70 -22.51 -21.60
N SER A 248 -23.35 -23.21 -22.52
CA SER A 248 -22.83 -23.64 -23.84
C SER A 248 -22.48 -22.52 -24.85
N ARG A 249 -22.65 -21.23 -24.54
CA ARG A 249 -22.16 -20.10 -25.37
C ARG A 249 -20.98 -19.34 -24.76
N LYS A 250 -20.85 -19.33 -23.43
CA LYS A 250 -19.66 -18.80 -22.74
C LYS A 250 -18.50 -19.81 -22.83
N MET A 251 -18.78 -21.10 -22.66
CA MET A 251 -17.80 -22.20 -22.77
C MET A 251 -16.98 -22.24 -24.07
N ALA A 252 -17.56 -21.90 -25.22
CA ALA A 252 -16.84 -21.93 -26.50
C ALA A 252 -15.76 -20.83 -26.60
N LYS A 253 -16.08 -19.60 -26.18
CA LYS A 253 -15.08 -18.53 -26.03
C LYS A 253 -14.12 -18.83 -24.89
N MET A 254 -14.60 -19.39 -23.77
CA MET A 254 -13.79 -19.75 -22.61
C MET A 254 -12.71 -20.79 -22.93
N ASN A 255 -13.05 -21.86 -23.65
CA ASN A 255 -12.10 -22.90 -24.09
C ASN A 255 -11.05 -22.36 -25.08
N GLU A 256 -11.42 -21.41 -25.93
CA GLU A 256 -10.47 -20.75 -26.85
C GLU A 256 -9.48 -19.86 -26.07
N PHE A 257 -9.97 -19.09 -25.10
CA PHE A 257 -9.12 -18.26 -24.23
C PHE A 257 -8.24 -19.09 -23.28
N GLU A 258 -8.70 -20.23 -22.76
CA GLU A 258 -7.87 -21.13 -21.93
C GLU A 258 -6.74 -21.77 -22.74
N ARG A 259 -6.98 -22.07 -24.02
CA ARG A 259 -5.92 -22.55 -24.93
C ARG A 259 -4.88 -21.49 -25.24
N LEU A 260 -5.29 -20.21 -25.25
CA LEU A 260 -4.43 -19.06 -25.59
C LEU A 260 -3.78 -18.40 -24.37
N TYR A 261 -4.27 -18.66 -23.15
CA TYR A 261 -3.71 -18.07 -21.94
C TYR A 261 -2.33 -18.66 -21.64
N ASP A 262 -1.33 -17.79 -21.66
CA ASP A 262 0.05 -18.11 -21.33
C ASP A 262 0.40 -17.39 -20.02
N PRO A 263 0.61 -18.11 -18.90
CA PRO A 263 0.86 -17.50 -17.59
C PRO A 263 2.24 -16.81 -17.52
N PRO A 264 2.48 -15.99 -16.48
CA PRO A 264 3.72 -15.23 -16.36
C PRO A 264 4.92 -16.08 -15.89
N GLY A 265 6.10 -15.68 -16.35
CA GLY A 265 7.39 -16.23 -15.94
C GLY A 265 7.53 -17.74 -16.14
N GLU A 266 8.05 -18.43 -15.12
CA GLU A 266 8.31 -19.88 -15.11
C GLU A 266 7.05 -20.74 -15.29
N LEU A 267 5.86 -20.18 -15.10
CA LEU A 267 4.61 -20.92 -15.33
C LEU A 267 4.33 -21.12 -16.82
N SER A 268 4.94 -20.31 -17.69
CA SER A 268 4.78 -20.44 -19.12
C SER A 268 5.44 -21.73 -19.63
N LYS A 269 4.78 -22.42 -20.58
CA LYS A 269 5.31 -23.62 -21.24
C LYS A 269 6.66 -23.39 -21.93
N PHE A 270 6.92 -22.16 -22.35
CA PHE A 270 8.13 -21.77 -23.07
C PHE A 270 9.13 -21.02 -22.17
N GLY A 271 8.91 -21.02 -20.85
CA GLY A 271 9.69 -20.23 -19.89
C GLY A 271 9.41 -18.72 -19.97
N SER A 272 10.21 -17.95 -19.23
CA SER A 272 10.10 -16.49 -19.14
C SER A 272 10.21 -15.82 -20.52
N ARG A 273 9.36 -14.84 -20.80
CA ARG A 273 9.37 -14.09 -22.08
C ARG A 273 10.57 -13.14 -22.19
N HIS A 274 10.99 -12.60 -21.06
CA HIS A 274 12.08 -11.64 -20.91
C HIS A 274 12.58 -11.68 -19.45
N ASP A 275 13.69 -11.00 -19.18
CA ASP A 275 14.32 -10.88 -17.85
C ASP A 275 13.39 -10.34 -16.74
N ASN A 276 12.40 -9.52 -17.11
CA ASN A 276 11.42 -8.91 -16.22
C ASN A 276 10.06 -9.65 -16.11
N ASP A 277 9.97 -10.90 -16.60
CA ASP A 277 8.75 -11.71 -16.58
C ASP A 277 8.67 -12.56 -15.30
N PHE A 278 8.32 -11.94 -14.17
CA PHE A 278 8.23 -12.60 -12.87
C PHE A 278 6.80 -12.99 -12.47
N LEU A 279 6.70 -14.02 -11.63
CA LEU A 279 5.44 -14.46 -11.02
C LEU A 279 4.90 -13.42 -10.01
N GLU A 280 5.75 -12.95 -9.11
CA GLU A 280 5.39 -11.98 -8.06
C GLU A 280 5.53 -10.55 -8.59
N ILE A 281 4.46 -9.75 -8.47
CA ILE A 281 4.48 -8.33 -8.90
C ILE A 281 5.52 -7.49 -8.18
N SER A 282 5.90 -7.85 -6.96
CA SER A 282 6.92 -7.18 -6.15
C SER A 282 8.32 -7.27 -6.76
N LYS A 283 8.58 -8.26 -7.60
CA LYS A 283 9.86 -8.49 -8.29
C LYS A 283 9.92 -7.82 -9.66
N ILE A 284 8.78 -7.42 -10.22
CA ILE A 284 8.70 -6.81 -11.54
C ILE A 284 9.20 -5.36 -11.49
N SER A 285 10.15 -4.99 -12.34
CA SER A 285 10.54 -3.60 -12.52
C SER A 285 9.44 -2.82 -13.23
N ILE A 286 9.06 -1.66 -12.66
CA ILE A 286 8.07 -0.76 -13.28
C ILE A 286 8.60 -0.20 -14.60
N ILE A 287 9.88 0.19 -14.63
CA ILE A 287 10.53 0.70 -15.84
C ILE A 287 10.92 -0.50 -16.70
N PRO A 288 10.63 -0.46 -18.01
CA PRO A 288 10.90 -1.59 -18.89
C PRO A 288 12.40 -1.87 -19.01
N THR A 289 12.71 -3.15 -19.25
CA THR A 289 14.06 -3.59 -19.61
C THR A 289 14.22 -3.62 -21.13
N LYS A 290 15.47 -3.69 -21.59
CA LYS A 290 15.78 -3.86 -23.01
C LYS A 290 15.13 -5.12 -23.58
N ASP A 291 15.26 -6.25 -22.87
CA ASP A 291 14.77 -7.55 -23.35
C ASP A 291 13.24 -7.59 -23.40
N GLU A 292 12.56 -6.87 -22.50
CA GLU A 292 11.10 -6.72 -22.51
C GLU A 292 10.59 -5.94 -23.73
N ILE A 293 11.29 -4.88 -24.14
CA ILE A 293 10.90 -4.07 -25.31
C ILE A 293 11.15 -4.82 -26.62
N LEU A 294 12.19 -5.65 -26.65
CA LEU A 294 12.57 -6.46 -27.81
C LEU A 294 11.90 -7.84 -27.83
N ALA A 295 11.12 -8.19 -26.80
CA ALA A 295 10.45 -9.47 -26.69
C ALA A 295 9.52 -9.71 -27.88
N SER A 296 9.65 -10.87 -28.51
CA SER A 296 8.81 -11.29 -29.65
C SER A 296 7.45 -11.82 -29.21
N ARG A 297 7.36 -12.34 -27.98
CA ARG A 297 6.15 -12.90 -27.39
C ARG A 297 5.30 -11.80 -26.77
N GLU A 298 3.99 -11.90 -26.93
CA GLU A 298 3.05 -10.96 -26.29
C GLU A 298 3.06 -11.13 -24.76
N PRO A 299 2.82 -10.05 -24.00
CA PRO A 299 2.90 -10.04 -22.55
C PRO A 299 1.79 -10.90 -21.95
N SER A 300 2.07 -11.50 -20.80
CA SER A 300 1.07 -12.25 -20.04
C SER A 300 0.10 -11.28 -19.38
N LEU A 301 -1.09 -11.14 -19.97
CA LEU A 301 -2.16 -10.32 -19.42
C LEU A 301 -3.17 -11.16 -18.63
N PRO A 302 -3.54 -10.72 -17.41
CA PRO A 302 -4.53 -11.39 -16.59
C PRO A 302 -5.91 -11.29 -17.25
N SER A 303 -6.73 -12.32 -17.07
CA SER A 303 -8.09 -12.29 -17.60
C SER A 303 -8.98 -11.45 -16.71
N CYS A 304 -9.70 -10.47 -17.28
CA CYS A 304 -10.65 -9.64 -16.52
C CYS A 304 -11.86 -10.41 -15.96
N MET A 305 -11.98 -11.72 -16.17
CA MET A 305 -13.08 -12.55 -15.67
C MET A 305 -12.70 -13.21 -14.35
N LEU A 306 -13.38 -12.78 -13.27
CA LEU A 306 -13.20 -13.27 -11.91
C LEU A 306 -13.55 -14.76 -11.74
N ASP A 307 -14.34 -15.37 -12.62
CA ASP A 307 -14.75 -16.78 -12.52
C ASP A 307 -13.72 -17.78 -13.11
N ARG A 308 -12.46 -17.38 -13.26
CA ARG A 308 -11.40 -18.20 -13.88
C ARG A 308 -10.33 -18.65 -12.89
N SER A 309 -9.79 -19.85 -13.15
CA SER A 309 -8.55 -20.32 -12.53
C SER A 309 -7.35 -19.56 -13.11
N ASP A 310 -7.01 -18.40 -12.54
CA ASP A 310 -5.70 -17.79 -12.73
C ASP A 310 -4.62 -18.56 -11.94
N PHE A 311 -3.35 -18.19 -12.11
CA PHE A 311 -2.27 -18.75 -11.30
C PHE A 311 -2.37 -18.35 -9.82
N LEU A 312 -3.05 -17.25 -9.52
CA LEU A 312 -3.39 -16.82 -8.17
C LEU A 312 -4.82 -17.23 -7.81
N PRO A 313 -5.06 -17.61 -6.55
CA PRO A 313 -6.40 -17.89 -6.08
C PRO A 313 -7.26 -16.63 -6.00
N ASP A 314 -8.58 -16.81 -6.06
CA ASP A 314 -9.56 -15.74 -5.90
C ASP A 314 -9.34 -14.99 -4.57
N GLY A 315 -9.20 -13.67 -4.66
CA GLY A 315 -8.80 -12.83 -3.53
C GLY A 315 -8.30 -11.45 -3.96
N ILE A 316 -7.99 -10.60 -2.97
CA ILE A 316 -7.40 -9.27 -3.21
C ILE A 316 -6.04 -9.41 -3.89
N ALA A 317 -5.27 -10.44 -3.56
CA ALA A 317 -3.97 -10.67 -4.19
C ALA A 317 -4.09 -10.78 -5.72
N ARG A 318 -5.10 -11.51 -6.21
CA ARG A 318 -5.40 -11.62 -7.65
C ARG A 318 -5.87 -10.29 -8.23
N LEU A 319 -6.72 -9.54 -7.52
CA LEU A 319 -7.16 -8.21 -7.95
C LEU A 319 -5.97 -7.24 -8.08
N LEU A 320 -5.06 -7.22 -7.11
CA LEU A 320 -3.86 -6.37 -7.13
C LEU A 320 -2.92 -6.76 -8.29
N ASP A 321 -2.67 -8.07 -8.48
CA ASP A 321 -1.88 -8.56 -9.63
C ASP A 321 -2.52 -8.16 -10.96
N MET A 322 -3.84 -8.32 -11.07
CA MET A 322 -4.60 -7.97 -12.26
C MET A 322 -4.46 -6.48 -12.60
N GLN A 323 -4.76 -5.61 -11.63
CA GLN A 323 -4.69 -4.17 -11.82
C GLN A 323 -3.26 -3.70 -12.09
N PHE A 324 -2.27 -4.28 -11.42
CA PHE A 324 -0.86 -3.96 -11.66
C PHE A 324 -0.44 -4.30 -13.10
N ARG A 325 -0.67 -5.53 -13.55
CA ARG A 325 -0.23 -5.99 -14.89
C ARG A 325 -0.95 -5.24 -16.01
N LEU A 326 -2.26 -5.01 -15.88
CA LEU A 326 -3.04 -4.25 -16.86
C LEU A 326 -2.59 -2.79 -16.93
N LEU A 327 -2.45 -2.12 -15.78
CA LEU A 327 -2.04 -0.71 -15.74
C LEU A 327 -0.60 -0.53 -16.24
N ARG A 328 0.29 -1.48 -15.92
CA ARG A 328 1.67 -1.49 -16.42
C ARG A 328 1.71 -1.70 -17.94
N GLU A 329 0.90 -2.60 -18.49
CA GLU A 329 0.83 -2.79 -19.94
C GLU A 329 0.26 -1.56 -20.66
N ASP A 330 -0.75 -0.88 -20.10
CA ASP A 330 -1.26 0.38 -20.66
C ASP A 330 -0.16 1.44 -20.81
N MET A 331 0.73 1.53 -19.81
CA MET A 331 1.90 2.40 -19.85
C MET A 331 2.96 1.92 -20.87
N LEU A 332 3.23 0.62 -20.92
CA LEU A 332 4.35 0.06 -21.68
C LEU A 332 4.05 -0.16 -23.16
N ASN A 333 2.83 -0.52 -23.50
CA ASN A 333 2.46 -0.88 -24.86
C ASN A 333 2.82 0.21 -25.89
N PRO A 334 2.52 1.51 -25.67
CA PRO A 334 2.94 2.57 -26.59
C PRO A 334 4.47 2.71 -26.71
N ILE A 335 5.21 2.49 -25.61
CA ILE A 335 6.67 2.58 -25.60
C ILE A 335 7.29 1.39 -26.36
N ARG A 336 6.82 0.17 -26.06
CA ARG A 336 7.26 -1.08 -26.68
C ARG A 336 7.02 -1.08 -28.19
N LEU A 337 5.78 -0.76 -28.60
CA LEU A 337 5.43 -0.70 -30.02
C LEU A 337 6.16 0.42 -30.76
N GLY A 338 6.25 1.61 -30.14
CA GLY A 338 6.93 2.74 -30.74
C GLY A 338 8.41 2.46 -30.98
N ILE A 339 9.13 1.99 -29.95
CA ILE A 339 10.58 1.76 -30.04
C ILE A 339 10.89 0.61 -30.99
N SER A 340 10.19 -0.54 -30.85
CA SER A 340 10.40 -1.68 -31.75
C SER A 340 10.15 -1.32 -33.21
N ARG A 341 9.10 -0.55 -33.49
CA ARG A 341 8.80 -0.12 -34.86
C ARG A 341 9.79 0.91 -35.38
N PHE A 342 10.24 1.83 -34.53
CA PHE A 342 11.27 2.79 -34.88
C PHE A 342 12.60 2.10 -35.22
N LEU A 343 12.99 1.06 -34.46
CA LEU A 343 14.18 0.24 -34.74
C LEU A 343 14.07 -0.50 -36.07
N VAL A 344 12.91 -1.12 -36.37
CA VAL A 344 12.67 -1.79 -37.66
C VAL A 344 12.72 -0.82 -38.84
N ASP A 345 12.18 0.39 -38.68
CA ASP A 345 12.17 1.39 -39.75
C ASP A 345 13.54 2.07 -39.92
N LEU A 346 14.35 2.14 -38.85
CA LEU A 346 15.76 2.52 -38.89
C LEU A 346 16.59 1.53 -39.70
N ASP A 347 16.33 0.23 -39.55
CA ASP A 347 16.99 -0.83 -40.30
C ASP A 347 16.62 -0.79 -41.79
N LYS A 348 15.32 -0.67 -42.10
CA LYS A 348 14.80 -0.62 -43.48
C LYS A 348 15.08 0.68 -44.24
N ASN A 349 15.73 1.68 -43.62
CA ASN A 349 16.07 2.97 -44.21
C ASN A 349 14.91 3.67 -44.96
N LYS A 350 13.68 3.59 -44.42
CA LYS A 350 12.50 4.22 -45.04
C LYS A 350 12.66 5.75 -45.17
N SER A 351 11.99 6.35 -46.15
CA SER A 351 12.02 7.80 -46.43
C SER A 351 11.64 8.67 -45.22
N GLN A 352 10.66 8.25 -44.41
CA GLN A 352 10.26 8.95 -43.18
C GLN A 352 11.40 9.02 -42.16
N VAL A 353 12.21 7.97 -42.06
CA VAL A 353 13.33 7.88 -41.10
C VAL A 353 14.53 8.69 -41.56
N LYS A 354 14.73 8.89 -42.87
CA LYS A 354 15.81 9.77 -43.38
C LYS A 354 15.66 11.19 -42.84
N LYS A 355 14.45 11.75 -42.86
CA LYS A 355 14.17 13.07 -42.29
C LYS A 355 14.34 13.09 -40.77
N LEU A 356 13.85 12.06 -40.07
CA LEU A 356 14.00 11.94 -38.63
C LEU A 356 15.45 11.79 -38.17
N ARG A 357 16.34 11.22 -39.00
CA ARG A 357 17.77 11.10 -38.70
C ARG A 357 18.49 12.45 -38.67
N GLU A 358 18.07 13.38 -39.52
CA GLU A 358 18.70 14.68 -39.66
C GLU A 358 18.05 15.72 -38.72
N GLU A 359 16.72 15.72 -38.63
CA GLU A 359 15.97 16.81 -37.98
C GLU A 359 15.26 16.41 -36.68
N GLY A 360 15.17 15.11 -36.38
CA GLY A 360 14.26 14.59 -35.36
C GLY A 360 12.79 14.89 -35.69
N GLY A 361 11.91 14.71 -34.70
CA GLY A 361 10.49 15.04 -34.83
C GLY A 361 9.55 13.93 -34.37
N ARG A 362 8.30 13.99 -34.83
CA ARG A 362 7.26 13.03 -34.45
C ARG A 362 7.29 11.83 -35.40
N PHE A 363 7.50 10.65 -34.86
CA PHE A 363 7.40 9.37 -35.56
C PHE A 363 6.03 8.76 -35.29
N ARG A 364 5.23 8.58 -36.35
CA ARG A 364 3.96 7.87 -36.29
C ARG A 364 4.17 6.42 -36.65
N TYR A 365 3.54 5.51 -35.90
CA TYR A 365 3.53 4.10 -36.25
C TYR A 365 2.12 3.54 -36.19
N ASP A 366 1.84 2.65 -37.13
CA ASP A 366 0.58 1.91 -37.21
C ASP A 366 0.91 0.40 -37.20
N LYS A 367 0.28 -0.35 -36.28
CA LYS A 367 0.32 -1.82 -36.23
C LYS A 367 -1.11 -2.33 -36.07
N GLY A 368 -1.78 -2.59 -37.20
CA GLY A 368 -3.19 -3.01 -37.19
C GLY A 368 -4.09 -1.90 -36.63
N ASP A 369 -4.86 -2.21 -35.59
CA ASP A 369 -5.81 -1.29 -34.94
C ASP A 369 -5.15 -0.28 -33.98
N ILE A 370 -3.86 -0.45 -33.65
CA ILE A 370 -3.14 0.41 -32.70
C ILE A 370 -2.25 1.38 -33.48
N SER A 371 -2.60 2.66 -33.43
CA SER A 371 -1.77 3.78 -33.92
C SER A 371 -1.22 4.54 -32.73
N GLY A 372 0.04 4.99 -32.84
CA GLY A 372 0.70 5.72 -31.77
C GLY A 372 1.82 6.61 -32.29
N ASP A 373 2.27 7.51 -31.44
CA ASP A 373 3.25 8.53 -31.80
C ASP A 373 4.40 8.59 -30.79
N LEU A 374 5.62 8.59 -31.30
CA LEU A 374 6.86 8.85 -30.56
C LEU A 374 7.45 10.21 -30.93
N ASN A 375 7.99 10.92 -29.94
CA ASN A 375 8.92 12.03 -30.19
C ASN A 375 10.34 11.46 -30.29
N VAL A 376 11.05 11.80 -31.35
CA VAL A 376 12.45 11.41 -31.59
C VAL A 376 13.31 12.66 -31.60
N TYR A 377 14.38 12.64 -30.81
CA TYR A 377 15.39 13.70 -30.72
C TYR A 377 16.72 13.18 -31.25
N THR A 378 17.44 14.02 -31.99
CA THR A 378 18.70 13.68 -32.69
C THR A 378 19.90 14.46 -32.12
N ASN A 379 21.10 14.07 -32.58
CA ASN A 379 22.38 14.71 -32.23
C ASN A 379 22.62 14.75 -30.72
N ILE A 380 22.45 13.60 -30.08
CA ILE A 380 22.57 13.47 -28.63
C ILE A 380 24.02 13.46 -28.21
N ARG A 381 24.32 14.33 -27.25
CA ARG A 381 25.64 14.49 -26.66
C ARG A 381 25.54 14.62 -25.16
N PHE A 382 26.38 13.89 -24.44
CA PHE A 382 26.51 14.07 -23.00
C PHE A 382 27.41 15.27 -22.70
N VAL A 383 26.95 16.18 -21.83
CA VAL A 383 27.64 17.44 -21.52
C VAL A 383 28.35 17.35 -20.16
N SER A 384 27.65 16.87 -19.14
CA SER A 384 28.19 16.75 -17.79
C SER A 384 27.43 15.72 -16.97
N ILE A 385 28.06 15.23 -15.90
CA ILE A 385 27.38 14.46 -14.85
C ILE A 385 27.28 15.37 -13.61
N ASN A 386 26.06 15.53 -13.11
CA ASN A 386 25.72 16.30 -11.93
C ASN A 386 25.24 15.36 -10.82
N VAL A 387 25.21 15.84 -9.58
CA VAL A 387 24.71 15.08 -8.42
C VAL A 387 23.48 15.78 -7.85
N HIS A 388 22.41 15.02 -7.66
CA HIS A 388 21.16 15.48 -7.09
C HIS A 388 20.87 14.80 -5.76
N LYS A 389 20.39 15.60 -4.79
CA LYS A 389 20.20 15.19 -3.39
C LYS A 389 19.41 13.89 -3.22
N TYR A 390 18.37 13.68 -4.03
CA TYR A 390 17.45 12.55 -3.88
C TYR A 390 17.53 11.49 -5.00
N ARG A 391 18.18 11.81 -6.13
CA ARG A 391 18.24 10.92 -7.31
C ARG A 391 19.67 10.45 -7.61
N GLY A 392 20.68 10.92 -6.88
CA GLY A 392 22.06 10.56 -7.13
C GLY A 392 22.59 11.21 -8.40
N PHE A 393 23.27 10.43 -9.26
CA PHE A 393 23.85 10.95 -10.50
C PHE A 393 22.76 11.31 -11.53
N ILE A 394 23.02 12.41 -12.23
CA ILE A 394 22.20 12.94 -13.32
C ILE A 394 23.13 13.27 -14.47
N SER A 395 22.77 12.88 -15.68
CA SER A 395 23.50 13.26 -16.88
C SER A 395 22.78 14.43 -17.57
N ARG A 396 23.53 15.48 -17.87
CA ARG A 396 23.06 16.57 -18.74
C ARG A 396 23.25 16.18 -20.19
N VAL A 397 22.16 16.14 -20.93
CA VAL A 397 22.12 15.69 -22.33
C VAL A 397 21.73 16.85 -23.22
N ALA A 398 22.56 17.14 -24.22
CA ALA A 398 22.27 18.08 -25.30
C ALA A 398 21.70 17.35 -26.50
N PHE A 399 20.72 17.94 -27.18
CA PHE A 399 20.09 17.40 -28.39
C PHE A 399 19.63 18.53 -29.32
N THR A 400 19.32 18.21 -30.57
CA THR A 400 18.81 19.20 -31.53
C THR A 400 17.34 19.55 -31.21
N PRO A 401 17.02 20.84 -30.96
CA PRO A 401 15.65 21.26 -30.68
C PRO A 401 14.74 21.12 -31.91
N PRO A 402 13.42 20.96 -31.72
CA PRO A 402 12.46 20.97 -32.82
C PRO A 402 12.55 22.27 -33.62
N LYS A 403 12.40 22.21 -34.96
CA LYS A 403 12.37 23.40 -35.82
C LYS A 403 11.13 24.27 -35.51
N ILE A 404 11.33 25.35 -34.76
CA ILE A 404 10.30 26.35 -34.46
C ILE A 404 10.38 27.46 -35.52
N ARG A 405 9.25 27.84 -36.15
CA ARG A 405 9.21 28.87 -37.21
C ARG A 405 9.78 30.25 -36.78
N SER A 406 9.79 30.53 -35.47
CA SER A 406 10.31 31.77 -34.85
C SER A 406 11.50 31.50 -33.93
N ALA A 407 12.32 30.49 -34.23
CA ALA A 407 13.41 30.01 -33.38
C ALA A 407 14.57 30.98 -33.15
N LYS A 408 14.63 32.15 -33.80
CA LYS A 408 15.78 33.07 -33.67
C LYS A 408 15.84 33.76 -32.31
N ASP A 409 14.69 34.16 -31.74
CA ASP A 409 14.66 34.82 -30.44
C ASP A 409 14.48 33.82 -29.29
N GLU A 410 15.28 33.97 -28.24
CA GLU A 410 15.20 33.15 -27.02
C GLU A 410 13.81 33.18 -26.38
N LYS A 411 13.15 34.34 -26.40
CA LYS A 411 11.82 34.53 -25.81
C LYS A 411 10.75 33.64 -26.47
N TYR A 412 10.77 33.50 -27.80
CA TYR A 412 9.82 32.63 -28.51
C TYR A 412 10.14 31.15 -28.28
N ARG A 413 11.43 30.78 -28.16
CA ARG A 413 11.83 29.43 -27.80
C ARG A 413 11.36 29.06 -26.40
N LEU A 414 11.48 29.98 -25.44
CA LEU A 414 11.00 29.80 -24.07
C LEU A 414 9.48 29.57 -24.05
N GLN A 415 8.71 30.43 -24.72
CA GLN A 415 7.24 30.29 -24.82
C GLN A 415 6.80 28.97 -25.47
N TYR A 416 7.56 28.47 -26.45
CA TYR A 416 7.30 27.16 -27.05
C TYR A 416 7.46 26.04 -26.01
N TRP A 417 8.57 26.04 -25.26
CA TRP A 417 8.84 25.01 -24.27
C TRP A 417 7.87 25.09 -23.09
N GLU A 418 7.46 26.27 -22.65
CA GLU A 418 6.41 26.45 -21.63
C GLU A 418 5.07 25.83 -22.04
N ARG A 419 4.68 25.96 -23.30
CA ARG A 419 3.42 25.38 -23.83
C ARG A 419 3.53 23.90 -24.18
N SER A 420 4.75 23.42 -24.44
CA SER A 420 5.02 22.05 -24.86
C SER A 420 4.86 21.08 -23.70
N ARG A 421 4.08 20.00 -23.89
CA ARG A 421 3.97 18.88 -22.94
C ARG A 421 5.06 17.80 -23.16
N LYS A 422 6.14 18.13 -23.87
CA LYS A 422 7.27 17.23 -24.13
C LYS A 422 8.33 17.37 -23.04
N LEU A 423 9.02 16.28 -22.74
CA LEU A 423 10.11 16.19 -21.76
C LEU A 423 9.70 16.80 -20.41
N MET A 424 8.50 16.46 -19.95
CA MET A 424 8.01 16.88 -18.64
C MET A 424 8.87 16.24 -17.54
N SER A 425 8.97 16.90 -16.38
CA SER A 425 9.59 16.30 -15.21
C SER A 425 8.90 14.97 -14.90
N GLY A 426 9.66 13.89 -14.74
CA GLY A 426 9.09 12.56 -14.56
C GLY A 426 8.66 11.83 -15.84
N SER A 427 8.89 12.39 -17.04
CA SER A 427 8.74 11.65 -18.30
C SER A 427 9.80 10.54 -18.40
N LEU A 428 9.39 9.36 -18.86
CA LEU A 428 10.29 8.26 -19.21
C LEU A 428 10.80 8.47 -20.64
N ILE A 429 12.12 8.41 -20.78
CA ILE A 429 12.81 8.50 -22.07
C ILE A 429 13.68 7.26 -22.27
N CYS A 430 13.97 6.95 -23.52
CA CYS A 430 14.94 5.92 -23.88
C CYS A 430 16.01 6.52 -24.80
N VAL A 431 17.28 6.31 -24.47
CA VAL A 431 18.42 6.63 -25.33
C VAL A 431 18.81 5.39 -26.12
N LEU A 432 18.74 5.51 -27.43
CA LEU A 432 19.16 4.50 -28.40
C LEU A 432 20.60 4.81 -28.82
N TRP A 433 21.51 3.91 -28.44
CA TRP A 433 22.94 4.03 -28.71
C TRP A 433 23.38 2.99 -29.72
N GLN A 434 23.87 3.40 -30.89
CA GLN A 434 24.36 2.47 -31.90
C GLN A 434 25.70 1.85 -31.47
N ASN A 435 25.78 0.52 -31.43
CA ASN A 435 27.02 -0.18 -31.07
C ASN A 435 28.04 -0.12 -32.22
N GLU A 436 29.28 0.27 -31.92
CA GLU A 436 30.36 0.37 -32.91
C GLU A 436 30.82 -0.98 -33.47
N ASN A 437 30.66 -2.07 -32.70
CA ASN A 437 31.04 -3.42 -33.11
C ASN A 437 30.26 -3.94 -34.32
N SER A 438 29.10 -3.35 -34.64
CA SER A 438 28.34 -3.66 -35.86
C SER A 438 28.99 -3.12 -37.13
N LEU A 439 29.92 -2.16 -37.04
CA LEU A 439 30.59 -1.59 -38.22
C LEU A 439 31.79 -2.41 -38.70
N ASN A 440 32.27 -3.38 -37.89
CA ASN A 440 33.49 -4.15 -38.14
C ASN A 440 33.26 -5.63 -38.50
N SER A 441 32.01 -6.10 -38.56
CA SER A 441 31.70 -7.44 -39.07
C SER A 441 31.63 -7.39 -40.60
N ASN A 442 32.53 -8.12 -41.26
CA ASN A 442 32.52 -8.42 -42.71
C ASN A 442 31.34 -9.35 -43.10
N GLU A 443 30.16 -9.14 -42.54
CA GLU A 443 28.94 -9.81 -42.96
C GLU A 443 28.20 -8.92 -43.95
N THR A 444 27.64 -9.53 -45.00
CA THR A 444 27.07 -8.89 -46.19
C THR A 444 25.85 -7.98 -45.93
N ASN A 445 25.44 -7.77 -44.68
CA ASN A 445 24.52 -6.73 -44.20
C ASN A 445 24.72 -6.53 -42.68
N PRO A 446 25.61 -5.64 -42.20
CA PRO A 446 25.73 -5.39 -40.78
C PRO A 446 24.49 -4.60 -40.31
N THR A 447 23.61 -5.26 -39.57
CA THR A 447 22.44 -4.60 -38.97
C THR A 447 22.89 -3.77 -37.77
N PRO A 448 22.58 -2.46 -37.70
CA PRO A 448 22.97 -1.63 -36.58
C PRO A 448 22.22 -2.09 -35.33
N THR A 449 22.93 -2.79 -34.43
CA THR A 449 22.39 -3.15 -33.12
C THR A 449 22.41 -1.92 -32.21
N TYR A 450 21.25 -1.49 -31.76
CA TYR A 450 21.12 -0.41 -30.78
C TYR A 450 21.08 -0.98 -29.36
N SER A 451 21.83 -0.35 -28.46
CA SER A 451 21.67 -0.49 -27.01
C SER A 451 20.64 0.51 -26.52
N LEU A 452 19.77 0.09 -25.61
CA LEU A 452 18.66 0.87 -25.09
C LEU A 452 18.97 1.23 -23.64
N TYR A 453 18.94 2.52 -23.31
CA TYR A 453 19.13 2.99 -21.95
C TYR A 453 17.94 3.84 -21.50
N PHE A 454 17.23 3.38 -20.47
CA PHE A 454 16.09 4.10 -19.93
C PHE A 454 16.50 5.13 -18.88
N GLY A 455 15.87 6.30 -18.96
CA GLY A 455 16.08 7.38 -18.01
C GLY A 455 14.81 8.17 -17.76
N VAL A 456 14.77 8.86 -16.63
CA VAL A 456 13.65 9.71 -16.23
C VAL A 456 14.12 11.15 -16.20
N VAL A 457 13.36 12.05 -16.84
CA VAL A 457 13.63 13.48 -16.80
C VAL A 457 13.51 13.97 -15.36
N VAL A 458 14.53 14.66 -14.86
CA VAL A 458 14.55 15.13 -13.47
C VAL A 458 13.73 16.41 -13.32
N GLU A 459 14.11 17.41 -14.08
CA GLU A 459 13.45 18.70 -14.11
C GLU A 459 13.47 19.25 -15.52
N LYS A 460 12.31 19.69 -15.99
CA LYS A 460 12.19 20.44 -17.23
C LYS A 460 12.63 21.89 -16.99
N ASN A 461 13.92 22.17 -17.18
CA ASN A 461 14.42 23.53 -17.12
C ASN A 461 14.25 24.23 -18.47
N GLU A 462 13.21 25.04 -18.62
CA GLU A 462 12.88 25.69 -19.89
C GLU A 462 13.97 26.66 -20.35
N ARG A 463 14.73 27.26 -19.43
CA ARG A 463 15.84 28.16 -19.77
C ARG A 463 16.97 27.40 -20.44
N LEU A 464 17.29 26.18 -19.98
CA LEU A 464 18.30 25.33 -20.61
C LEU A 464 17.85 24.82 -21.99
N LEU A 465 16.55 24.61 -22.17
CA LEU A 465 15.95 24.19 -23.44
C LEU A 465 15.85 25.35 -24.47
N SER A 466 15.78 26.60 -24.02
CA SER A 466 15.64 27.78 -24.88
C SER A 466 16.93 28.55 -25.15
N ARG A 467 18.01 28.28 -24.40
CA ARG A 467 19.24 29.09 -24.43
C ARG A 467 19.89 29.19 -25.79
N PHE A 468 20.08 28.06 -26.48
CA PHE A 468 20.76 28.02 -27.78
C PHE A 468 19.77 27.70 -28.91
N GLU A 469 20.06 28.20 -30.12
CA GLU A 469 19.25 27.93 -31.31
C GLU A 469 19.45 26.49 -31.83
N THR A 470 20.69 25.98 -31.72
CA THR A 470 21.10 24.70 -32.30
C THR A 470 21.09 23.54 -31.32
N GLU A 471 21.05 23.81 -30.01
CA GLU A 471 21.14 22.80 -28.96
C GLU A 471 20.17 23.12 -27.81
N ALA A 472 19.40 22.12 -27.39
CA ALA A 472 18.60 22.14 -26.17
C ALA A 472 19.20 21.14 -25.17
N MET A 473 19.20 21.51 -23.88
CA MET A 473 19.78 20.68 -22.83
C MET A 473 18.72 20.24 -21.82
N ILE A 474 18.79 18.97 -21.40
CA ILE A 474 17.90 18.38 -20.41
C ILE A 474 18.69 17.51 -19.43
N ASP A 475 18.24 17.48 -18.18
CA ASP A 475 18.85 16.70 -17.10
C ASP A 475 18.09 15.39 -16.90
N ILE A 476 18.77 14.27 -17.09
CA ILE A 476 18.20 12.92 -17.08
C ILE A 476 18.87 12.07 -16.01
N HIS A 477 18.05 11.37 -15.23
CA HIS A 477 18.51 10.32 -14.33
C HIS A 477 18.37 8.97 -15.02
N PHE A 478 19.49 8.31 -15.29
CA PHE A 478 19.51 6.96 -15.86
C PHE A 478 19.43 5.91 -14.76
N ILE A 479 18.67 4.86 -15.05
CA ILE A 479 18.35 3.79 -14.09
C ILE A 479 19.47 2.76 -14.08
N GLU A 480 19.97 2.42 -15.27
CA GLU A 480 21.10 1.52 -15.43
C GLU A 480 22.40 2.27 -15.16
N SER A 481 23.13 1.85 -14.13
CA SER A 481 24.41 2.46 -13.78
C SER A 481 25.51 2.19 -14.82
N SER A 482 25.30 1.18 -15.68
CA SER A 482 26.20 0.81 -16.79
C SER A 482 26.39 1.90 -17.83
N ILE A 483 25.47 2.88 -17.91
CA ILE A 483 25.58 3.98 -18.87
C ILE A 483 26.62 5.02 -18.43
N TYR A 484 26.86 5.22 -17.12
CA TYR A 484 27.70 6.32 -16.65
C TYR A 484 29.17 6.24 -17.12
N PRO A 485 29.81 5.05 -17.19
CA PRO A 485 31.11 4.91 -17.85
C PRO A 485 31.11 5.37 -19.32
N ILE A 486 30.07 5.02 -20.08
CA ILE A 486 29.90 5.42 -21.49
C ILE A 486 29.70 6.94 -21.60
N VAL A 487 28.91 7.51 -20.69
CA VAL A 487 28.69 8.96 -20.59
C VAL A 487 30.00 9.70 -20.30
N LEU A 488 30.82 9.19 -19.38
CA LEU A 488 32.12 9.78 -19.05
C LEU A 488 33.08 9.74 -20.24
N GLU A 489 33.11 8.62 -20.95
CA GLU A 489 33.91 8.47 -22.16
C GLU A 489 33.44 9.47 -23.25
N ASP A 490 32.14 9.59 -23.49
CA ASP A 490 31.58 10.55 -24.45
C ASP A 490 31.92 12.00 -24.10
N ILE A 491 31.83 12.37 -22.82
CA ILE A 491 32.20 13.69 -22.33
C ILE A 491 33.69 13.96 -22.58
N SER A 492 34.55 12.95 -22.36
CA SER A 492 36.01 13.06 -22.56
C SER A 492 36.38 13.26 -24.04
N MET A 493 35.65 12.61 -24.95
CA MET A 493 35.85 12.77 -26.40
C MET A 493 35.29 14.09 -26.94
N GLY A 494 34.33 14.70 -26.24
CA GLY A 494 33.79 16.02 -26.55
C GLY A 494 33.19 16.11 -27.95
N ARG A 495 33.67 17.06 -28.77
CA ARG A 495 33.23 17.25 -30.16
C ARG A 495 34.00 16.42 -31.19
N ASN A 496 35.03 15.69 -30.76
CA ASN A 496 35.87 14.87 -31.63
C ASN A 496 35.31 13.46 -31.83
N HIS A 497 34.11 13.18 -31.32
CA HIS A 497 33.46 11.89 -31.50
C HIS A 497 33.26 11.60 -33.00
N PRO A 498 33.54 10.38 -33.49
CA PRO A 498 33.27 10.04 -34.88
C PRO A 498 31.81 10.31 -35.22
N ALA A 499 31.57 11.08 -36.28
CA ALA A 499 30.24 11.41 -36.83
C ALA A 499 29.42 10.19 -37.28
N ARG A 500 29.92 8.97 -37.05
CA ARG A 500 29.32 7.70 -37.43
C ARG A 500 28.33 7.15 -36.41
N VAL A 501 28.48 7.44 -35.11
CA VAL A 501 27.59 6.87 -34.08
C VAL A 501 26.29 7.64 -34.04
N LYS A 502 25.23 7.05 -34.61
CA LYS A 502 23.89 7.63 -34.59
C LYS A 502 23.25 7.36 -33.23
N ARG A 503 22.74 8.42 -32.62
CA ARG A 503 22.13 8.39 -31.29
C ARG A 503 20.77 9.03 -31.34
N PHE A 504 19.79 8.40 -30.71
CA PHE A 504 18.43 8.92 -30.64
C PHE A 504 17.92 8.88 -29.20
N MET A 505 17.04 9.81 -28.86
CA MET A 505 16.36 9.87 -27.59
C MET A 505 14.90 9.89 -27.96
N VAL A 506 14.15 8.98 -27.36
CA VAL A 506 12.75 8.77 -27.71
C VAL A 506 11.88 8.93 -26.47
N GLU A 507 10.75 9.60 -26.66
CA GLU A 507 9.72 9.83 -25.65
C GLU A 507 8.37 9.42 -26.25
N SER A 508 7.56 8.68 -25.49
CA SER A 508 6.18 8.36 -25.88
C SER A 508 5.28 9.58 -25.66
N THR A 509 4.44 9.91 -26.66
CA THR A 509 3.58 11.10 -26.58
C THR A 509 2.28 10.88 -25.77
N GLY A 510 1.86 9.63 -25.61
CA GLY A 510 0.58 9.28 -25.00
C GLY A 510 0.66 8.90 -23.52
N VAL A 511 1.87 8.82 -22.95
CA VAL A 511 2.09 8.24 -21.61
C VAL A 511 2.94 9.17 -20.77
N TYR A 512 2.42 9.59 -19.62
CA TYR A 512 3.17 10.34 -18.61
C TYR A 512 3.60 9.40 -17.49
N PHE A 513 4.85 8.95 -17.51
CA PHE A 513 5.36 7.90 -16.62
C PHE A 513 5.11 8.17 -15.12
N GLU A 514 5.32 9.40 -14.65
CA GLU A 514 5.18 9.72 -13.23
C GLU A 514 3.77 9.46 -12.67
N SER A 515 2.71 9.65 -13.48
CA SER A 515 1.34 9.34 -13.02
C SER A 515 1.11 7.85 -12.81
N TYR A 516 1.77 6.99 -13.58
CA TYR A 516 1.69 5.54 -13.43
C TYR A 516 2.63 5.04 -12.34
N ASN A 517 3.84 5.59 -12.25
CA ASN A 517 4.90 5.16 -11.34
C ASN A 517 4.44 5.09 -9.87
N HIS A 518 3.76 6.12 -9.38
CA HIS A 518 3.28 6.15 -7.99
C HIS A 518 2.17 5.12 -7.73
N ILE A 519 1.27 4.93 -8.69
CA ILE A 519 0.16 3.97 -8.58
C ILE A 519 0.72 2.55 -8.60
N LEU A 520 1.60 2.25 -9.56
CA LEU A 520 2.25 0.95 -9.69
C LEU A 520 3.09 0.59 -8.45
N LYS A 521 3.85 1.53 -7.89
CA LYS A 521 4.58 1.31 -6.63
C LYS A 521 3.65 1.02 -5.46
N THR A 522 2.51 1.70 -5.39
CA THR A 522 1.51 1.46 -4.36
C THR A 522 0.93 0.06 -4.50
N LEU A 523 0.53 -0.34 -5.71
CA LEU A 523 0.02 -1.68 -5.98
C LEU A 523 1.05 -2.78 -5.64
N GLN A 524 2.34 -2.57 -5.95
CA GLN A 524 3.40 -3.53 -5.62
C GLN A 524 3.69 -3.66 -4.12
N SER A 525 3.57 -2.57 -3.37
CA SER A 525 3.91 -2.54 -1.94
C SER A 525 2.72 -2.86 -1.03
N THR A 526 1.49 -2.76 -1.53
CA THR A 526 0.26 -3.00 -0.75
C THR A 526 0.12 -4.48 -0.37
N ASN A 527 -0.06 -4.75 0.92
CA ASN A 527 -0.42 -6.09 1.36
C ASN A 527 -1.92 -6.34 1.10
N PRO A 528 -2.31 -7.53 0.60
CA PRO A 528 -3.72 -7.86 0.34
C PRO A 528 -4.67 -7.73 1.54
N SER A 529 -4.14 -7.82 2.76
CA SER A 529 -4.92 -7.70 4.00
C SER A 529 -5.14 -6.26 4.47
N ASP A 530 -4.41 -5.30 3.92
CA ASP A 530 -4.53 -3.88 4.26
C ASP A 530 -5.52 -3.16 3.33
N VAL A 531 -5.98 -3.82 2.26
CA VAL A 531 -6.93 -3.24 1.30
C VAL A 531 -8.28 -3.05 1.97
N PRO A 532 -8.77 -1.80 2.07
CA PRO A 532 -10.08 -1.52 2.65
C PRO A 532 -11.19 -2.13 1.78
N PHE A 533 -12.35 -2.38 2.38
CA PHE A 533 -13.53 -2.90 1.67
C PHE A 533 -13.31 -4.25 0.97
N ARG A 534 -12.31 -5.03 1.40
CA ARG A 534 -11.95 -6.33 0.82
C ARG A 534 -13.15 -7.25 0.57
N GLN A 535 -14.05 -7.33 1.54
CA GLN A 535 -15.26 -8.17 1.47
C GLN A 535 -16.22 -7.76 0.34
N TYR A 536 -16.21 -6.49 -0.06
CA TYR A 536 -17.05 -5.97 -1.14
C TYR A 536 -16.35 -6.00 -2.51
N LEU A 537 -15.01 -5.96 -2.54
CA LEU A 537 -14.23 -5.97 -3.79
C LEU A 537 -14.11 -7.36 -4.44
N ILE A 538 -14.22 -8.45 -3.68
CA ILE A 538 -14.05 -9.84 -4.17
C ILE A 538 -15.36 -10.63 -4.18
N SER A 539 -16.48 -10.05 -3.71
CA SER A 539 -17.72 -10.82 -3.53
C SER A 539 -18.11 -11.54 -4.84
N PRO A 540 -18.31 -12.87 -4.83
CA PRO A 540 -18.74 -13.60 -6.01
C PRO A 540 -20.05 -13.00 -6.53
N LEU A 541 -20.16 -12.84 -7.85
CA LEU A 541 -21.35 -12.28 -8.52
C LEU A 541 -22.64 -13.07 -8.18
N GLU A 542 -22.51 -14.31 -7.74
CA GLU A 542 -23.62 -15.18 -7.33
C GLU A 542 -24.18 -14.87 -5.93
N SER A 543 -23.45 -14.08 -5.12
CA SER A 543 -23.94 -13.59 -3.82
C SER A 543 -24.91 -12.44 -4.06
N GLN A 544 -26.10 -12.77 -4.55
CA GLN A 544 -27.21 -11.82 -4.69
C GLN A 544 -27.45 -11.17 -3.32
N TYR A 545 -27.13 -9.87 -3.23
CA TYR A 545 -27.32 -9.00 -2.06
C TYR A 545 -26.39 -9.27 -0.86
N ALA A 546 -25.11 -8.96 -1.00
CA ALA A 546 -24.27 -8.72 0.18
C ALA A 546 -24.84 -7.52 0.96
N GLN A 547 -25.45 -7.80 2.13
CA GLN A 547 -25.94 -6.75 3.02
C GLN A 547 -24.73 -5.93 3.51
N VAL A 548 -24.64 -4.67 3.07
CA VAL A 548 -23.55 -3.78 3.47
C VAL A 548 -23.66 -3.51 4.96
N ALA A 549 -22.59 -3.79 5.69
CA ALA A 549 -22.54 -3.61 7.13
C ALA A 549 -22.54 -2.12 7.51
N THR A 550 -22.89 -1.84 8.77
CA THR A 550 -22.75 -0.50 9.36
C THR A 550 -21.29 -0.22 9.72
N PRO A 551 -20.81 1.03 9.59
CA PRO A 551 -19.42 1.36 9.94
C PRO A 551 -19.09 1.00 11.39
N LEU A 552 -17.92 0.41 11.65
CA LEU A 552 -17.58 -0.12 12.97
C LEU A 552 -17.75 0.89 14.11
N TYR A 553 -17.33 2.16 13.90
CA TYR A 553 -17.42 3.20 14.93
C TYR A 553 -18.87 3.58 15.29
N THR A 554 -19.86 3.34 14.42
CA THR A 554 -21.28 3.62 14.72
C THR A 554 -21.92 2.55 15.59
N ARG A 555 -21.21 1.45 15.85
CA ARG A 555 -21.61 0.39 16.79
C ARG A 555 -21.14 0.68 18.22
N ALA A 556 -20.40 1.76 18.42
CA ALA A 556 -19.98 2.15 19.75
C ALA A 556 -21.20 2.47 20.64
N PRO A 557 -21.21 2.07 21.91
CA PRO A 557 -22.35 2.30 22.80
C PRO A 557 -22.65 3.78 22.96
N ARG A 558 -23.93 4.16 22.86
CA ARG A 558 -24.39 5.56 22.91
C ARG A 558 -23.76 6.45 21.83
N PHE A 559 -23.36 5.87 20.70
CA PHE A 559 -22.96 6.65 19.54
C PHE A 559 -24.19 7.13 18.78
N HIS A 560 -24.21 8.43 18.47
CA HIS A 560 -25.24 9.04 17.64
C HIS A 560 -24.59 10.15 16.80
N PHE A 561 -25.02 10.31 15.56
CA PHE A 561 -24.63 11.49 14.78
C PHE A 561 -25.50 12.67 15.17
N ASP A 562 -24.88 13.81 15.46
CA ASP A 562 -25.57 15.08 15.59
C ASP A 562 -25.73 15.72 14.19
N LEU A 563 -26.96 15.74 13.69
CA LEU A 563 -27.34 16.30 12.40
C LEU A 563 -28.03 17.67 12.53
N SER A 564 -27.99 18.28 13.72
CA SER A 564 -28.65 19.57 14.01
C SER A 564 -28.13 20.69 13.11
N ILE A 565 -26.88 20.59 12.63
CA ILE A 565 -26.27 21.53 11.66
C ILE A 565 -27.02 21.62 10.32
N LEU A 566 -27.81 20.60 9.98
CA LEU A 566 -28.57 20.55 8.73
C LEU A 566 -29.94 21.22 8.83
N LEU A 567 -30.37 21.56 10.05
CA LEU A 567 -31.62 22.24 10.31
C LEU A 567 -31.43 23.75 10.12
N LYS A 568 -32.44 24.41 9.55
CA LYS A 568 -32.46 25.87 9.40
C LYS A 568 -32.66 26.58 10.74
N ASN A 569 -33.30 25.92 11.70
CA ASN A 569 -33.52 26.43 13.05
C ASN A 569 -32.40 25.96 13.99
N HIS A 570 -31.56 26.88 14.45
CA HIS A 570 -30.41 26.59 15.32
C HIS A 570 -30.77 26.14 16.75
N GLY A 571 -32.06 26.05 17.10
CA GLY A 571 -32.54 25.57 18.40
C GLY A 571 -33.03 24.12 18.41
N ASP A 572 -33.19 23.50 17.24
CA ASP A 572 -33.68 22.12 17.13
C ASP A 572 -32.51 21.12 17.16
N SER A 573 -32.66 20.04 17.93
CA SER A 573 -31.72 18.92 17.92
C SER A 573 -32.20 17.78 17.02
N LEU A 574 -31.29 17.20 16.25
CA LEU A 574 -31.54 15.99 15.46
C LEU A 574 -30.39 15.00 15.64
N PHE A 575 -30.69 13.85 16.25
CA PHE A 575 -29.73 12.77 16.45
C PHE A 575 -30.11 11.56 15.60
N LEU A 576 -29.12 10.98 14.92
CA LEU A 576 -29.26 9.73 14.18
C LEU A 576 -28.56 8.60 14.93
N ASN A 577 -29.34 7.61 15.35
CA ASN A 577 -28.82 6.32 15.78
C ASN A 577 -28.84 5.36 14.59
N VAL A 578 -27.66 4.91 14.15
CA VAL A 578 -27.50 4.04 12.98
C VAL A 578 -28.08 2.64 13.20
N GLN A 579 -28.05 2.15 14.46
CA GLN A 579 -28.53 0.82 14.80
C GLN A 579 -30.05 0.72 14.85
N ASP A 580 -30.74 1.86 14.94
CA ASP A 580 -32.20 1.94 15.05
C ASP A 580 -32.83 2.36 13.71
N GLU A 581 -33.57 1.44 13.12
CA GLU A 581 -34.27 1.68 11.85
C GLU A 581 -35.34 2.78 11.98
N THR A 582 -35.99 2.89 13.12
CA THR A 582 -36.98 3.97 13.34
C THR A 582 -36.32 5.34 13.46
N SER A 583 -35.14 5.42 14.10
CA SER A 583 -34.32 6.64 14.11
C SER A 583 -33.93 7.05 12.69
N ARG A 584 -33.51 6.10 11.84
CA ARG A 584 -33.18 6.37 10.43
C ARG A 584 -34.38 6.95 9.67
N GLU A 585 -35.55 6.34 9.77
CA GLU A 585 -36.76 6.85 9.10
C GLU A 585 -37.18 8.23 9.61
N ASN A 586 -37.12 8.46 10.93
CA ASN A 586 -37.48 9.73 11.55
C ASN A 586 -36.55 10.86 11.09
N VAL A 587 -35.26 10.59 10.98
CA VAL A 587 -34.26 11.53 10.44
C VAL A 587 -34.56 11.86 8.98
N ILE A 588 -34.86 10.85 8.15
CA ILE A 588 -35.22 11.08 6.75
C ILE A 588 -36.47 11.95 6.66
N LYS A 589 -37.54 11.63 7.39
CA LYS A 589 -38.80 12.40 7.39
C LYS A 589 -38.57 13.85 7.85
N LYS A 590 -37.82 14.07 8.93
CA LYS A 590 -37.55 15.41 9.47
C LYS A 590 -36.68 16.25 8.54
N LEU A 591 -35.65 15.66 7.91
CA LEU A 591 -34.82 16.37 6.93
C LEU A 591 -35.57 16.66 5.62
N SER A 592 -36.51 15.80 5.23
CA SER A 592 -37.32 15.98 4.00
C SER A 592 -38.46 16.99 4.17
N THR A 593 -38.72 17.45 5.40
CA THR A 593 -39.81 18.37 5.67
C THR A 593 -39.50 19.77 5.10
N PRO A 594 -40.41 20.36 4.29
CA PRO A 594 -40.22 21.71 3.76
C PRO A 594 -39.96 22.73 4.86
N ASN A 595 -39.05 23.67 4.62
CA ASN A 595 -38.63 24.72 5.57
C ASN A 595 -37.88 24.26 6.83
N VAL A 596 -37.71 22.95 7.06
CA VAL A 596 -36.90 22.42 8.17
C VAL A 596 -35.43 22.25 7.76
N SER A 597 -35.19 21.71 6.56
CA SER A 597 -33.84 21.54 6.00
C SER A 597 -33.76 22.10 4.57
N SER A 598 -32.56 22.06 3.97
CA SER A 598 -32.33 22.39 2.56
C SER A 598 -32.27 21.16 1.65
N LEU A 599 -32.53 19.97 2.19
CA LEU A 599 -32.45 18.68 1.52
C LEU A 599 -33.84 18.21 1.11
N ASP A 600 -33.94 17.60 -0.08
CA ASP A 600 -35.13 16.86 -0.50
C ASP A 600 -35.10 15.41 0.05
N GLU A 601 -36.15 14.63 -0.23
CA GLU A 601 -36.26 13.25 0.27
C GLU A 601 -35.12 12.35 -0.24
N THR A 602 -34.74 12.48 -1.51
CA THR A 602 -33.69 11.67 -2.12
C THR A 602 -32.31 12.02 -1.53
N GLN A 603 -32.04 13.31 -1.30
CA GLN A 603 -30.82 13.80 -0.67
C GLN A 603 -30.74 13.36 0.80
N SER A 604 -31.86 13.40 1.53
CA SER A 604 -31.94 12.97 2.93
C SER A 604 -31.71 11.46 3.06
N ARG A 605 -32.31 10.67 2.17
CA ARG A 605 -32.09 9.22 2.12
C ARG A 605 -30.64 8.87 1.78
N ALA A 606 -30.06 9.53 0.77
CA ALA A 606 -28.67 9.34 0.38
C ALA A 606 -27.69 9.67 1.52
N LEU A 607 -27.95 10.75 2.27
CA LEU A 607 -27.14 11.12 3.44
C LEU A 607 -27.23 10.06 4.54
N VAL A 608 -28.44 9.61 4.89
CA VAL A 608 -28.62 8.59 5.94
C VAL A 608 -27.99 7.27 5.52
N ASP A 609 -28.13 6.85 4.26
CA ASP A 609 -27.46 5.66 3.75
C ASP A 609 -25.92 5.80 3.76
N ALA A 610 -25.37 6.97 3.42
CA ALA A 610 -23.93 7.23 3.50
C ALA A 610 -23.37 7.15 4.93
N LEU A 611 -24.14 7.61 5.92
CA LEU A 611 -23.75 7.55 7.33
C LEU A 611 -23.97 6.18 7.97
N SER A 612 -24.91 5.40 7.41
CA SER A 612 -25.35 4.13 8.01
C SER A 612 -24.65 2.91 7.41
N ARG A 613 -24.02 3.02 6.24
CA ARG A 613 -23.41 1.89 5.52
C ARG A 613 -21.93 2.11 5.29
N GLU A 614 -21.14 1.03 5.32
CA GLU A 614 -19.71 1.07 4.97
C GLU A 614 -19.47 1.49 3.51
N ILE A 615 -20.41 1.14 2.61
CA ILE A 615 -20.41 1.54 1.20
C ILE A 615 -21.82 2.02 0.82
N ALA A 616 -21.90 3.20 0.22
CA ALA A 616 -23.12 3.73 -0.38
C ALA A 616 -22.83 4.24 -1.80
N LEU A 617 -23.62 3.77 -2.76
CA LEU A 617 -23.64 4.28 -4.13
C LEU A 617 -24.72 5.37 -4.21
N ILE A 618 -24.31 6.59 -4.55
CA ILE A 618 -25.18 7.76 -4.59
C ILE A 618 -25.06 8.39 -5.97
N GLU A 619 -26.20 8.62 -6.62
CA GLU A 619 -26.28 9.25 -7.93
C GLU A 619 -26.92 10.65 -7.80
N GLY A 620 -26.20 11.72 -8.20
CA GLY A 620 -26.75 13.08 -8.25
C GLY A 620 -25.73 14.23 -8.18
N LYS A 621 -25.84 15.21 -9.11
CA LYS A 621 -24.92 16.38 -9.26
C LYS A 621 -24.82 17.31 -8.04
N ILE A 622 -25.89 17.44 -7.24
CA ILE A 622 -25.99 18.41 -6.13
C ILE A 622 -25.55 17.79 -4.79
N ILE A 623 -25.72 16.47 -4.65
CA ILE A 623 -25.43 15.73 -3.41
C ILE A 623 -23.93 15.70 -3.13
N GLN A 624 -23.10 15.52 -4.16
CA GLN A 624 -21.64 15.39 -3.99
C GLN A 624 -20.99 16.68 -3.48
N THR A 625 -21.48 17.86 -3.90
CA THR A 625 -21.00 19.17 -3.42
C THR A 625 -21.41 19.42 -1.97
N LYS A 626 -22.65 19.07 -1.58
CA LYS A 626 -23.13 19.23 -0.20
C LYS A 626 -22.54 18.19 0.76
N LEU A 627 -22.33 16.95 0.32
CA LEU A 627 -21.63 15.91 1.10
C LEU A 627 -20.16 16.27 1.33
N ASN A 628 -19.45 16.79 0.31
CA ASN A 628 -18.09 17.29 0.49
C ASN A 628 -18.03 18.47 1.49
N PHE A 629 -19.04 19.36 1.46
CA PHE A 629 -19.16 20.46 2.42
C PHE A 629 -19.47 19.98 3.85
N LEU A 630 -20.33 18.95 3.98
CA LEU A 630 -20.60 18.25 5.23
C LEU A 630 -19.36 17.53 5.77
N TYR A 631 -18.61 16.84 4.92
CA TYR A 631 -17.35 16.16 5.28
C TYR A 631 -16.31 17.17 5.77
N LEU A 632 -16.18 18.33 5.11
CA LEU A 632 -15.29 19.41 5.53
C LEU A 632 -15.73 20.06 6.85
N ASN A 633 -17.03 20.21 7.09
CA ASN A 633 -17.54 20.83 8.33
C ASN A 633 -17.59 19.86 9.53
N LEU A 634 -17.92 18.58 9.31
CA LEU A 634 -17.80 17.53 10.32
C LEU A 634 -16.34 17.36 10.75
N ASN A 635 -15.39 17.39 9.80
CA ASN A 635 -13.96 17.38 10.13
C ASN A 635 -13.52 18.66 10.83
N ARG A 636 -13.95 19.85 10.39
CA ARG A 636 -13.62 21.12 11.08
C ARG A 636 -14.13 21.18 12.52
N ASN A 637 -15.34 20.69 12.80
CA ASN A 637 -15.88 20.66 14.17
C ASN A 637 -15.31 19.52 15.02
N SER A 638 -14.87 18.41 14.42
CA SER A 638 -14.09 17.39 15.15
C SER A 638 -12.70 17.91 15.57
N PHE A 639 -12.14 18.87 14.84
CA PHE A 639 -10.85 19.50 15.18
C PHE A 639 -11.00 20.76 16.05
N ASN A 640 -12.15 21.43 16.06
CA ASN A 640 -12.41 22.66 16.84
C ASN A 640 -13.13 22.45 18.18
N SER A 641 -13.56 21.25 18.55
CA SER A 641 -13.90 20.91 19.94
C SER A 641 -12.63 20.66 20.78
N ARG A 642 -11.65 21.56 20.68
CA ARG A 642 -10.54 21.69 21.63
C ARG A 642 -10.93 22.68 22.72
N SER A 643 -11.88 22.31 23.56
CA SER A 643 -12.02 22.89 24.89
C SER A 643 -11.18 22.04 25.87
N PRO A 644 -10.26 22.63 26.63
CA PRO A 644 -9.38 21.91 27.55
C PRO A 644 -10.16 21.53 28.80
N GLY A 645 -10.77 20.34 28.79
CA GLY A 645 -11.47 19.80 29.95
C GLY A 645 -12.03 18.42 29.67
N ASN A 646 -11.53 17.42 30.38
CA ASN A 646 -12.11 16.07 30.55
C ASN A 646 -11.94 15.02 29.44
N TRP A 647 -10.80 14.98 28.74
CA TRP A 647 -10.34 13.77 28.03
C TRP A 647 -9.50 12.82 28.89
N LYS A 648 -9.84 12.63 30.18
CA LYS A 648 -9.13 11.66 31.03
C LYS A 648 -9.57 10.20 30.86
N ASN A 649 -10.68 9.88 30.16
CA ASN A 649 -11.27 8.53 30.24
C ASN A 649 -11.80 7.88 28.95
N VAL A 650 -11.43 8.31 27.74
CA VAL A 650 -11.95 7.67 26.49
C VAL A 650 -10.88 7.10 25.56
N CYS A 651 -9.59 7.33 25.85
CA CYS A 651 -8.47 6.63 25.21
C CYS A 651 -7.67 5.78 26.22
N ARG A 652 -8.37 4.99 27.02
CA ARG A 652 -7.82 3.81 27.72
C ARG A 652 -8.69 2.61 27.38
N CYS A 653 -8.35 1.90 26.30
CA CYS A 653 -8.53 0.46 26.07
C CYS A 653 -7.78 0.04 24.80
#